data_AF-B7QG62-F1
#
_entry.id   AF-B7QG62-F1
#
_cell.length_a   1.000
_cell.length_b   1.000
_cell.length_c   1.000
_cell.angle_alpha   90.00
_cell.angle_beta   90.00
_cell.angle_gamma   90.00
#
_symmetry.space_group_name_H-M   'P 1'
#
loop_
_entity.id
_entity.type
_entity.pdbx_description
1 polymer ?
#
loop_
_entity_poly.entity_id
_entity_poly.type
_entity_poly.pdbx_seq_one_letter_code
_entity_poly.pdbx_strand_id
1 'polypeptide(L)'
;MRHLAQVLTLTDVVLNHVANETPWIREHPECTYNLKNSPHMKPAFLLDVALHCFTLEIAEGKWEAEGVPPTISKEEHLDALRRIVNLHWLPLLQLHEFYTINVDALVDVFHQKVIDLGAPTSAPLPDKPLTVVHHPEFLRNGSTVDMDIALRIFNRNWEPDSPDAPHQIGRCCGELRRCLEQLNGTQWGLLHSHLQAAVENVVKGCRYLRLQHDGPRKQAVSRANPLVGRYFVVLTDVPVLNLKEAEKLVFSERAAFVMAHNGWVMNDDPLRNFAEPGSNVYLRRELIAWGDNVKLRYGSSPEDCPFLWNYMKEYVCESAQLFHGLRLDNCHSTPLPLAEYVLDAARKVRPDLYVIAELFTSREEVDNLFVNRLGINSLIREAMSAPDARELGRLVYRFGGDPVGSFLAPPVRPLAPCVAHALFMDMTHDNPSPFEKRSPYDVLPSAAVVAMACCGTGSSRGYDEMVPHHIHVVEEEREFLPWGQAAAAVHLESGIVAAKRALNQLHFELGKRGYRHVYVDQDSLPNIAAALTLSDLNRVLFRSDAEERAEGRNCGAYCFQRFGTLVYCGLQGLMSVLSEVRSKNDLGHPMCDNLRAGDWLMDYIVARLAQEKSTLKVNALPTPRFVKHGSTLVRELALGSVVLAGFVPGAHLPPLSKQLVPPLPPHRMQGDRREEVCTTLAAGLPHFAAGYMRNWGRDTFISLRGLLLLTGRHQEARFLLLAFGGCLRHGLIPNLLDKGTHARYNCRDAVWWWLQSVQDYCKEILKNPSMVSTANKRIKTLSRGDQWEVFSQDMPLEEVIQEAIQRHFEGISFRERNAGYQIDSQMTHEGFNVEAGVDLRTGFVRGGNAHNCGTWMDKMGSSEKAGNKGHPATPRNGSAVELVGLCKSTLRWLDQMYKEGFYPYNAVEKTEHGVKTVMTFDQWGSLIKKHFEGCFWVPPANEPTSPDDLHPHLTNRRCIYKDCYGAAPPWSDYQLRPNFPIAMVLAPELFTVQRAWEALKVVREVLVGPFGMKTLDPSARREQIVCPDRKHPLQEWLWPMGYYLRARLYFAHKVANSEAALQEVHAEIREVLANNGQLIQASPWRGLPELTNRNGDPCLDSCPIQAWSHACLLEVLYDMQKI
;
A
#
# COMPACT_ATOMS: atom_id res chain seq x y z
N MET A 1 19.17 -5.24 47.26
CA MET A 1 17.86 -5.79 46.83
C MET A 1 17.80 -6.12 45.34
N ARG A 2 18.24 -5.24 44.42
CA ARG A 2 18.19 -5.46 42.95
C ARG A 2 18.85 -6.76 42.44
N HIS A 3 20.06 -7.09 42.93
CA HIS A 3 20.75 -8.35 42.60
C HIS A 3 20.12 -9.62 43.22
N LEU A 4 19.23 -9.47 44.20
CA LEU A 4 18.61 -10.60 44.93
C LEU A 4 17.21 -10.96 44.40
N ALA A 5 16.50 -10.02 43.76
CA ALA A 5 15.09 -10.20 43.39
C ALA A 5 14.78 -10.12 41.88
N GLN A 6 15.73 -9.74 41.01
CA GLN A 6 15.51 -9.59 39.55
C GLN A 6 14.35 -8.64 39.18
N VAL A 7 14.14 -7.57 39.95
CA VAL A 7 13.05 -6.58 39.75
C VAL A 7 13.61 -5.27 39.17
N LEU A 8 12.94 -4.76 38.14
CA LEU A 8 13.10 -3.39 37.65
C LEU A 8 12.11 -2.47 38.35
N THR A 9 12.48 -1.19 38.49
CA THR A 9 11.70 -0.21 39.24
C THR A 9 11.28 0.95 38.35
N LEU A 10 10.06 1.44 38.57
CA LEU A 10 9.52 2.65 37.95
C LEU A 10 8.94 3.58 39.03
N THR A 11 8.85 4.86 38.72
CA THR A 11 8.23 5.87 39.60
C THR A 11 7.20 6.69 38.83
N ASP A 12 6.18 7.16 39.53
CA ASP A 12 5.32 8.22 39.01
C ASP A 12 6.07 9.54 38.89
N VAL A 13 5.75 10.27 37.84
CA VAL A 13 6.21 11.64 37.59
C VAL A 13 4.99 12.53 37.41
N VAL A 14 4.88 13.52 38.29
CA VAL A 14 3.77 14.49 38.31
C VAL A 14 4.27 15.81 37.76
N LEU A 15 3.77 16.21 36.60
CA LEU A 15 4.18 17.45 35.92
C LEU A 15 3.09 18.53 35.99
N ASN A 16 1.87 18.19 36.37
CA ASN A 16 0.72 19.09 36.20
C ASN A 16 0.48 20.04 37.39
N HIS A 17 0.90 19.63 38.58
CA HIS A 17 0.56 20.30 39.83
C HIS A 17 1.57 20.02 40.93
N VAL A 18 1.44 20.77 42.03
CA VAL A 18 2.24 20.61 43.25
C VAL A 18 1.37 20.89 44.49
N ALA A 19 1.72 20.32 45.65
CA ALA A 19 0.96 20.48 46.88
C ALA A 19 0.90 21.95 47.35
N ASN A 20 -0.23 22.35 47.95
CA ASN A 20 -0.49 23.70 48.45
C ASN A 20 0.55 24.22 49.46
N GLU A 21 1.17 23.32 50.23
CA GLU A 21 2.10 23.63 51.32
C GLU A 21 3.54 23.82 50.84
N THR A 22 3.80 23.60 49.55
CA THR A 22 5.15 23.59 48.97
C THR A 22 5.84 24.94 49.18
N PRO A 23 7.00 25.01 49.86
CA PRO A 23 7.60 26.31 50.21
C PRO A 23 7.96 27.18 49.01
N TRP A 24 8.54 26.58 47.96
CA TRP A 24 9.08 27.34 46.83
C TRP A 24 8.00 28.04 46.00
N ILE A 25 6.72 27.64 46.05
CA ILE A 25 5.65 28.36 45.32
C ILE A 25 5.40 29.75 45.93
N ARG A 26 5.78 29.98 47.20
CA ARG A 26 5.75 31.32 47.81
C ARG A 26 6.94 32.17 47.39
N GLU A 27 8.07 31.54 47.11
CA GLU A 27 9.28 32.21 46.61
C GLU A 27 9.14 32.53 45.11
N HIS A 28 8.48 31.63 44.38
CA HIS A 28 8.28 31.67 42.93
C HIS A 28 6.79 31.58 42.54
N PRO A 29 5.95 32.56 42.93
CA PRO A 29 4.52 32.54 42.65
C PRO A 29 4.20 32.53 41.15
N GLU A 30 5.11 33.00 40.29
CA GLU A 30 5.00 33.00 38.83
C GLU A 30 4.86 31.60 38.19
N CYS A 31 5.29 30.56 38.92
CA CYS A 31 5.24 29.16 38.50
C CYS A 31 3.84 28.54 38.56
N THR A 32 2.85 29.27 39.06
CA THR A 32 1.46 28.81 39.21
C THR A 32 0.53 29.74 38.44
N TYR A 33 -0.66 29.26 38.07
CA TYR A 33 -1.70 30.17 37.57
C TYR A 33 -2.23 30.98 38.75
N ASN A 34 -1.97 32.29 38.74
CA ASN A 34 -2.39 33.20 39.80
C ASN A 34 -3.06 34.46 39.24
N LEU A 35 -3.68 35.27 40.10
CA LEU A 35 -4.46 36.42 39.65
C LEU A 35 -3.64 37.57 39.06
N LYS A 36 -2.30 37.56 39.20
CA LYS A 36 -1.40 38.54 38.62
C LYS A 36 -0.94 38.14 37.21
N ASN A 37 -0.49 36.90 37.03
CA ASN A 37 -0.04 36.40 35.73
C ASN A 37 -1.17 35.85 34.85
N SER A 38 -2.35 35.60 35.44
CA SER A 38 -3.56 35.11 34.76
C SER A 38 -4.78 35.97 35.12
N PRO A 39 -4.82 37.26 34.72
CA PRO A 39 -5.86 38.20 35.17
C PRO A 39 -7.29 37.82 34.75
N HIS A 40 -7.46 37.01 33.70
CA HIS A 40 -8.76 36.48 33.28
C HIS A 40 -9.45 35.60 34.34
N MET A 41 -8.71 35.13 35.35
CA MET A 41 -9.25 34.35 36.46
C MET A 41 -9.87 35.21 37.58
N LYS A 42 -9.66 36.53 37.58
CA LYS A 42 -10.18 37.44 38.63
C LYS A 42 -11.70 37.31 38.84
N PRO A 43 -12.55 37.28 37.78
CA PRO A 43 -14.00 37.05 37.95
C PRO A 43 -14.33 35.68 38.58
N ALA A 44 -13.58 34.64 38.22
CA ALA A 44 -13.80 33.28 38.75
C ALA A 44 -13.42 33.17 40.23
N PHE A 45 -12.37 33.87 40.67
CA PHE A 45 -11.99 33.94 42.08
C PHE A 45 -13.05 34.65 42.93
N LEU A 46 -13.59 35.77 42.46
CA LEU A 46 -14.67 36.47 43.17
C LEU A 46 -15.91 35.58 43.33
N LEU A 47 -16.24 34.79 42.31
CA LEU A 47 -17.30 33.79 42.39
C LEU A 47 -16.97 32.66 43.39
N ASP A 48 -15.73 32.17 43.43
CA ASP A 48 -15.29 31.15 44.40
C ASP A 48 -15.40 31.66 45.84
N VAL A 49 -15.00 32.91 46.10
CA VAL A 49 -15.17 33.54 47.42
C VAL A 49 -16.65 33.72 47.77
N ALA A 50 -17.49 34.12 46.82
CA ALA A 50 -18.94 34.25 47.04
C ALA A 50 -19.56 32.92 47.49
N LEU A 51 -19.23 31.83 46.80
CA LEU A 51 -19.71 30.48 47.14
C LEU A 51 -19.15 30.00 48.48
N HIS A 52 -17.93 30.40 48.84
CA HIS A 52 -17.37 30.13 50.16
C HIS A 52 -18.09 30.90 51.28
N CYS A 53 -18.35 32.19 51.10
CA CYS A 53 -19.16 32.98 52.03
C CYS A 53 -20.55 32.34 52.19
N PHE A 54 -21.19 31.97 51.07
CA PHE A 54 -22.48 31.29 51.08
C PHE A 54 -22.44 29.96 51.85
N THR A 55 -21.36 29.17 51.67
CA THR A 55 -21.13 27.94 52.44
C THR A 55 -21.15 28.21 53.95
N LEU A 56 -20.44 29.25 54.41
CA LEU A 56 -20.37 29.59 55.83
C LEU A 56 -21.73 30.06 56.35
N GLU A 57 -22.46 30.86 55.57
CA GLU A 57 -23.79 31.33 55.95
C GLU A 57 -24.84 30.21 56.01
N ILE A 58 -24.78 29.23 55.09
CA ILE A 58 -25.63 28.03 55.16
C ILE A 58 -25.29 27.22 56.41
N ALA A 59 -24.00 27.04 56.73
CA ALA A 59 -23.57 26.31 57.92
C ALA A 59 -24.05 26.97 59.23
N GLU A 60 -24.19 28.29 59.23
CA GLU A 60 -24.76 29.08 60.33
C GLU A 60 -26.30 29.11 60.37
N GLY A 61 -26.97 28.48 59.39
CA GLY A 61 -28.45 28.40 59.33
C GLY A 61 -29.14 29.66 58.79
N LYS A 62 -28.40 30.62 58.22
CA LYS A 62 -28.96 31.91 57.77
C LYS A 62 -29.99 31.80 56.64
N TRP A 63 -29.93 30.74 55.84
CA TRP A 63 -30.74 30.55 54.63
C TRP A 63 -31.85 29.49 54.80
N GLU A 64 -32.09 29.04 56.03
CA GLU A 64 -33.08 27.99 56.31
C GLU A 64 -34.51 28.45 55.98
N ALA A 65 -34.83 29.72 56.24
CA ALA A 65 -36.13 30.31 55.92
C ALA A 65 -36.40 30.41 54.40
N GLU A 66 -35.34 30.54 53.59
CA GLU A 66 -35.38 30.63 52.14
C GLU A 66 -35.30 29.25 51.44
N GLY A 67 -35.23 28.17 52.23
CA GLY A 67 -35.29 26.78 51.78
C GLY A 67 -33.94 26.05 51.67
N VAL A 68 -32.85 26.59 52.23
CA VAL A 68 -31.53 25.96 52.23
C VAL A 68 -31.01 25.77 53.67
N PRO A 69 -31.34 24.64 54.32
CA PRO A 69 -30.86 24.33 55.67
C PRO A 69 -29.37 23.93 55.69
N PRO A 70 -28.72 23.91 56.88
CA PRO A 70 -27.34 23.42 57.05
C PRO A 70 -27.12 21.96 56.60
N THR A 71 -28.20 21.17 56.48
CA THR A 71 -28.18 19.78 56.02
C THR A 71 -28.99 19.64 54.74
N ILE A 72 -28.31 19.41 53.61
CA ILE A 72 -28.97 19.25 52.30
C ILE A 72 -29.30 17.78 52.08
N SER A 73 -30.60 17.44 52.12
CA SER A 73 -31.11 16.06 52.01
C SER A 73 -32.22 15.87 50.97
N LYS A 74 -32.67 16.93 50.28
CA LYS A 74 -33.77 16.91 49.30
C LYS A 74 -33.42 17.72 48.05
N GLU A 75 -33.98 17.35 46.90
CA GLU A 75 -33.84 18.10 45.64
C GLU A 75 -34.39 19.53 45.74
N GLU A 76 -35.47 19.74 46.50
CA GLU A 76 -36.06 21.07 46.73
C GLU A 76 -35.03 22.08 47.31
N HIS A 77 -34.09 21.60 48.13
CA HIS A 77 -33.02 22.45 48.67
C HIS A 77 -32.04 22.90 47.58
N LEU A 78 -31.82 22.07 46.55
CA LEU A 78 -30.97 22.41 45.41
C LEU A 78 -31.64 23.44 44.49
N ASP A 79 -32.96 23.37 44.32
CA ASP A 79 -33.72 24.39 43.58
C ASP A 79 -33.73 25.74 44.32
N ALA A 80 -33.88 25.72 45.65
CA ALA A 80 -33.74 26.92 46.48
C ALA A 80 -32.32 27.52 46.38
N LEU A 81 -31.28 26.68 46.42
CA LEU A 81 -29.89 27.07 46.22
C LEU A 81 -29.70 27.73 44.85
N ARG A 82 -30.18 27.11 43.76
CA ARG A 82 -30.12 27.66 42.40
C ARG A 82 -30.72 29.06 42.34
N ARG A 83 -31.87 29.26 42.97
CA ARG A 83 -32.57 30.55 43.02
C ARG A 83 -31.76 31.60 43.79
N ILE A 84 -31.24 31.26 44.97
CA ILE A 84 -30.48 32.18 45.82
C ILE A 84 -29.18 32.62 45.12
N VAL A 85 -28.45 31.69 44.51
CA VAL A 85 -27.22 32.05 43.78
C VAL A 85 -27.53 33.03 42.64
N ASN A 86 -28.59 32.77 41.87
CA ASN A 86 -28.99 33.63 40.75
C ASN A 86 -29.49 35.02 41.17
N LEU A 87 -30.35 35.10 42.19
CA LEU A 87 -31.04 36.35 42.55
C LEU A 87 -30.30 37.19 43.59
N HIS A 88 -29.44 36.57 44.40
CA HIS A 88 -28.72 37.27 45.48
C HIS A 88 -27.22 37.38 45.19
N TRP A 89 -26.51 36.25 45.03
CA TRP A 89 -25.05 36.27 44.98
C TRP A 89 -24.49 36.81 43.66
N LEU A 90 -25.00 36.37 42.50
CA LEU A 90 -24.47 36.83 41.20
C LEU A 90 -24.60 38.35 40.99
N PRO A 91 -25.73 39.01 41.32
CA PRO A 91 -25.84 40.46 41.20
C PRO A 91 -24.83 41.24 42.06
N LEU A 92 -24.49 40.75 43.25
CA LEU A 92 -23.55 41.42 44.17
C LEU A 92 -22.12 41.49 43.63
N LEU A 93 -21.73 40.56 42.76
CA LEU A 93 -20.36 40.47 42.25
C LEU A 93 -20.07 41.44 41.09
N GLN A 94 -21.13 41.91 40.41
CA GLN A 94 -21.03 42.80 39.24
C GLN A 94 -19.99 42.32 38.21
N LEU A 95 -19.91 41.00 37.96
CA LEU A 95 -18.84 40.40 37.15
C LEU A 95 -18.78 40.90 35.70
N HIS A 96 -19.87 41.48 35.19
CA HIS A 96 -19.92 42.05 33.85
C HIS A 96 -18.99 43.21 33.63
N GLU A 97 -18.68 43.98 34.68
CA GLU A 97 -17.78 45.11 34.58
C GLU A 97 -16.38 44.68 34.10
N PHE A 98 -15.95 43.45 34.37
CA PHE A 98 -14.68 42.93 33.85
C PHE A 98 -14.65 42.77 32.32
N TYR A 99 -15.82 42.70 31.68
CA TYR A 99 -15.98 42.43 30.24
C TYR A 99 -16.55 43.62 29.46
N THR A 100 -17.13 44.61 30.14
CA THR A 100 -17.78 45.77 29.50
C THR A 100 -16.85 46.95 29.31
N ILE A 101 -17.18 47.75 28.30
CA ILE A 101 -16.53 49.00 27.92
C ILE A 101 -17.22 50.16 28.62
N ASN A 102 -16.44 51.13 29.12
CA ASN A 102 -16.97 52.44 29.50
C ASN A 102 -17.30 53.25 28.23
N VAL A 103 -18.58 53.20 27.83
CA VAL A 103 -19.06 53.80 26.58
C VAL A 103 -18.82 55.31 26.56
N ASP A 104 -19.12 56.01 27.65
CA ASP A 104 -18.98 57.47 27.72
C ASP A 104 -17.52 57.89 27.55
N ALA A 105 -16.63 57.29 28.33
CA ALA A 105 -15.20 57.60 28.27
C ALA A 105 -14.59 57.32 26.88
N LEU A 106 -15.02 56.24 26.22
CA LEU A 106 -14.46 55.87 24.93
C LEU A 106 -15.01 56.71 23.77
N VAL A 107 -16.27 57.13 23.86
CA VAL A 107 -16.87 58.08 22.91
C VAL A 107 -16.19 59.45 23.03
N ASP A 108 -15.83 59.89 24.24
CA ASP A 108 -15.09 61.14 24.45
C ASP A 108 -13.68 61.07 23.84
N VAL A 109 -12.97 59.95 24.02
CA VAL A 109 -11.67 59.70 23.39
C VAL A 109 -11.78 59.70 21.87
N PHE A 110 -12.82 59.06 21.32
CA PHE A 110 -13.08 59.06 19.89
C PHE A 110 -13.38 60.47 19.36
N HIS A 111 -14.25 61.21 20.05
CA HIS A 111 -14.59 62.59 19.71
C HIS A 111 -13.35 63.48 19.65
N GLN A 112 -12.47 63.40 20.66
CA GLN A 112 -11.21 64.14 20.66
C GLN A 112 -10.29 63.74 19.49
N LYS A 113 -10.16 62.44 19.20
CA LYS A 113 -9.36 61.97 18.07
C LYS A 113 -9.91 62.41 16.71
N VAL A 114 -11.23 62.49 16.55
CA VAL A 114 -11.87 63.02 15.33
C VAL A 114 -11.56 64.50 15.15
N ILE A 115 -11.59 65.28 16.25
CA ILE A 115 -11.18 66.70 16.23
C ILE A 115 -9.71 66.83 15.86
N ASP A 116 -8.83 66.05 16.49
CA ASP A 116 -7.38 66.12 16.28
C ASP A 116 -6.99 65.74 14.83
N LEU A 117 -7.73 64.83 14.19
CA LEU A 117 -7.52 64.44 12.80
C LEU A 117 -7.98 65.51 11.80
N GLY A 118 -8.92 66.37 12.17
CA GLY A 118 -9.41 67.50 11.37
C GLY A 118 -10.11 67.14 10.05
N ALA A 119 -10.23 65.85 9.71
CA ALA A 119 -10.87 65.38 8.47
C ALA A 119 -11.50 63.97 8.61
N PRO A 120 -12.49 63.63 7.78
CA PRO A 120 -13.00 62.27 7.66
C PRO A 120 -11.94 61.28 7.14
N THR A 121 -12.07 60.03 7.57
CA THR A 121 -11.14 58.97 7.21
C THR A 121 -11.40 58.47 5.78
N SER A 122 -10.41 58.62 4.89
CA SER A 122 -10.46 58.15 3.49
C SER A 122 -9.94 56.71 3.30
N ALA A 123 -9.35 56.10 4.34
CA ALA A 123 -8.87 54.73 4.30
C ALA A 123 -10.01 53.73 4.01
N PRO A 124 -9.74 52.60 3.32
CA PRO A 124 -10.74 51.57 3.08
C PRO A 124 -11.32 51.03 4.41
N LEU A 125 -12.54 50.51 4.36
CA LEU A 125 -13.15 49.85 5.53
C LEU A 125 -12.26 48.68 5.97
N PRO A 126 -12.13 48.42 7.27
CA PRO A 126 -11.37 47.28 7.76
C PRO A 126 -12.12 45.98 7.43
N ASP A 127 -11.37 44.94 7.02
CA ASP A 127 -11.93 43.60 6.75
C ASP A 127 -12.43 42.90 8.02
N LYS A 128 -12.01 43.37 9.20
CA LYS A 128 -12.40 42.84 10.52
C LYS A 128 -13.41 43.76 11.20
N PRO A 129 -14.47 43.20 11.81
CA PRO A 129 -15.42 44.00 12.58
C PRO A 129 -14.77 44.55 13.86
N LEU A 130 -15.34 45.63 14.39
CA LEU A 130 -14.95 46.15 15.70
C LEU A 130 -15.31 45.12 16.78
N THR A 131 -14.35 44.76 17.63
CA THR A 131 -14.51 43.77 18.70
C THR A 131 -14.03 44.34 20.02
N VAL A 132 -14.54 43.79 21.12
CA VAL A 132 -14.12 44.16 22.48
C VAL A 132 -12.72 43.58 22.74
N VAL A 133 -11.82 44.43 23.19
CA VAL A 133 -10.48 44.08 23.66
C VAL A 133 -10.48 44.24 25.17
N HIS A 134 -10.34 43.13 25.90
CA HIS A 134 -10.30 43.16 27.35
C HIS A 134 -9.03 43.83 27.86
N HIS A 135 -9.15 44.55 28.98
CA HIS A 135 -7.99 45.15 29.62
C HIS A 135 -6.99 44.05 30.03
N PRO A 136 -5.67 44.22 29.82
CA PRO A 136 -4.68 43.20 30.20
C PRO A 136 -4.78 42.77 31.67
N GLU A 137 -4.99 43.74 32.57
CA GLU A 137 -5.22 43.51 34.00
C GLU A 137 -6.65 43.13 34.39
N PHE A 138 -7.59 42.99 33.44
CA PHE A 138 -9.01 42.74 33.73
C PHE A 138 -9.57 43.74 34.77
N LEU A 139 -9.48 45.04 34.46
CA LEU A 139 -10.07 46.09 35.30
C LEU A 139 -11.58 46.21 35.05
N ARG A 140 -12.35 46.56 36.09
CA ARG A 140 -13.77 46.88 35.97
C ARG A 140 -13.98 48.08 35.04
N ASN A 141 -14.87 47.90 34.06
CA ASN A 141 -15.16 48.80 32.95
C ASN A 141 -13.93 49.25 32.16
N GLY A 142 -12.86 48.44 32.19
CA GLY A 142 -11.59 48.75 31.54
C GLY A 142 -11.45 48.18 30.13
N SER A 143 -12.41 47.37 29.66
CA SER A 143 -12.37 46.85 28.28
C SER A 143 -12.49 48.01 27.28
N THR A 144 -11.83 47.88 26.14
CA THR A 144 -11.77 48.92 25.10
C THR A 144 -12.07 48.30 23.73
N VAL A 145 -11.98 49.10 22.66
CA VAL A 145 -11.96 48.62 21.28
C VAL A 145 -10.77 49.24 20.54
N ASP A 146 -10.39 48.63 19.41
CA ASP A 146 -9.35 49.21 18.55
C ASP A 146 -9.83 50.55 17.99
N MET A 147 -9.20 51.64 18.45
CA MET A 147 -9.58 53.01 18.07
C MET A 147 -9.29 53.31 16.60
N ASP A 148 -8.29 52.69 15.99
CA ASP A 148 -7.96 52.92 14.58
C ASP A 148 -9.02 52.27 13.68
N ILE A 149 -9.50 51.07 14.07
CA ILE A 149 -10.64 50.42 13.43
C ILE A 149 -11.91 51.26 13.64
N ALA A 150 -12.16 51.75 14.85
CA ALA A 150 -13.32 52.60 15.15
C ALA A 150 -13.35 53.88 14.30
N LEU A 151 -12.22 54.58 14.18
CA LEU A 151 -12.06 55.76 13.33
C LEU A 151 -12.33 55.42 11.86
N ARG A 152 -11.76 54.33 11.35
CA ARG A 152 -11.98 53.90 9.96
C ARG A 152 -13.44 53.53 9.65
N ILE A 153 -14.22 53.10 10.63
CA ILE A 153 -15.62 52.73 10.46
C ILE A 153 -16.54 53.94 10.61
N PHE A 154 -16.39 54.72 11.69
CA PHE A 154 -17.36 55.73 12.10
C PHE A 154 -16.97 57.18 11.76
N ASN A 155 -15.67 57.50 11.58
CA ASN A 155 -15.23 58.85 11.19
C ASN A 155 -15.29 59.04 9.66
N ARG A 156 -16.50 59.08 9.06
CA ARG A 156 -16.67 59.17 7.60
C ARG A 156 -17.65 60.25 7.09
N ASN A 157 -18.74 60.47 7.82
CA ASN A 157 -19.92 61.18 7.28
C ASN A 157 -20.04 62.62 7.81
N TRP A 158 -19.02 63.44 7.61
CA TRP A 158 -19.04 64.87 7.94
C TRP A 158 -18.11 65.68 7.01
N GLU A 159 -18.31 66.99 6.91
CA GLU A 159 -17.53 67.89 6.04
C GLU A 159 -16.72 68.91 6.86
N PRO A 160 -15.39 69.01 6.70
CA PRO A 160 -14.53 69.89 7.52
C PRO A 160 -14.91 71.36 7.55
N ASP A 161 -15.35 71.91 6.41
CA ASP A 161 -15.62 73.34 6.24
C ASP A 161 -17.11 73.70 6.43
N SER A 162 -17.95 72.75 6.84
CA SER A 162 -19.39 72.98 7.03
C SER A 162 -19.68 73.60 8.41
N PRO A 163 -20.56 74.62 8.50
CA PRO A 163 -21.02 75.15 9.79
C PRO A 163 -21.79 74.10 10.64
N ASP A 164 -22.20 72.99 10.03
CA ASP A 164 -22.87 71.85 10.68
C ASP A 164 -21.87 70.76 11.14
N ALA A 165 -20.57 70.90 10.86
CA ALA A 165 -19.54 69.91 11.18
C ALA A 165 -19.58 69.42 12.65
N PRO A 166 -19.76 70.28 13.68
CA PRO A 166 -19.86 69.80 15.06
C PRO A 166 -21.06 68.87 15.30
N HIS A 167 -22.20 69.14 14.67
CA HIS A 167 -23.38 68.29 14.78
C HIS A 167 -23.19 66.96 14.04
N GLN A 168 -22.50 66.99 12.89
CA GLN A 168 -22.19 65.80 12.09
C GLN A 168 -21.16 64.88 12.78
N ILE A 169 -20.14 65.44 13.43
CA ILE A 169 -19.22 64.70 14.31
C ILE A 169 -20.00 64.09 15.49
N GLY A 170 -20.96 64.83 16.05
CA GLY A 170 -21.88 64.32 17.07
C GLY A 170 -22.68 63.09 16.61
N ARG A 171 -23.13 63.05 15.34
CA ARG A 171 -23.77 61.86 14.76
C ARG A 171 -22.81 60.67 14.66
N CYS A 172 -21.56 60.90 14.22
CA CYS A 172 -20.54 59.84 14.16
C CYS A 172 -20.26 59.26 15.56
N CYS A 173 -20.19 60.11 16.58
CA CYS A 173 -20.06 59.70 17.98
C CYS A 173 -21.30 58.91 18.47
N GLY A 174 -22.50 59.30 18.05
CA GLY A 174 -23.75 58.59 18.32
C GLY A 174 -23.82 57.21 17.66
N GLU A 175 -23.29 57.05 16.45
CA GLU A 175 -23.19 55.75 15.77
C GLU A 175 -22.21 54.81 16.48
N LEU A 176 -21.04 55.32 16.86
CA LEU A 176 -20.08 54.55 17.68
C LEU A 176 -20.71 54.15 19.02
N ARG A 177 -21.37 55.07 19.73
CA ARG A 177 -22.05 54.79 21.01
C ARG A 177 -23.01 53.60 20.92
N ARG A 178 -23.89 53.58 19.91
CA ARG A 178 -24.83 52.46 19.70
C ARG A 178 -24.10 51.15 19.44
N CYS A 179 -23.01 51.19 18.67
CA CYS A 179 -22.18 50.00 18.42
C CYS A 179 -21.52 49.49 19.70
N LEU A 180 -20.95 50.38 20.52
CA LEU A 180 -20.34 50.02 21.81
C LEU A 180 -21.37 49.47 22.80
N GLU A 181 -22.58 50.05 22.87
CA GLU A 181 -23.70 49.53 23.68
C GLU A 181 -24.13 48.14 23.22
N GLN A 182 -24.19 47.89 21.90
CA GLN A 182 -24.49 46.58 21.33
C GLN A 182 -23.38 45.56 21.65
N LEU A 183 -22.11 45.96 21.57
CA LEU A 183 -20.97 45.12 21.95
C LEU A 183 -21.02 44.76 23.44
N ASN A 184 -21.31 45.73 24.32
CA ASN A 184 -21.54 45.46 25.75
C ASN A 184 -22.71 44.50 25.98
N GLY A 185 -23.83 44.67 25.27
CA GLY A 185 -24.96 43.74 25.34
C GLY A 185 -24.60 42.32 24.90
N THR A 186 -23.74 42.19 23.88
CA THR A 186 -23.23 40.88 23.41
C THR A 186 -22.32 40.22 24.47
N GLN A 187 -21.41 40.99 25.07
CA GLN A 187 -20.55 40.51 26.15
C GLN A 187 -21.38 40.10 27.38
N TRP A 188 -22.39 40.87 27.75
CA TRP A 188 -23.31 40.53 28.83
C TRP A 188 -24.05 39.22 28.55
N GLY A 189 -24.60 39.04 27.34
CA GLY A 189 -25.29 37.81 26.95
C GLY A 189 -24.39 36.58 27.04
N LEU A 190 -23.13 36.71 26.57
CA LEU A 190 -22.14 35.64 26.66
C LEU A 190 -21.78 35.32 28.10
N LEU A 191 -21.45 36.33 28.92
CA LEU A 191 -21.14 36.15 30.33
C LEU A 191 -22.32 35.52 31.08
N HIS A 192 -23.54 35.98 30.84
CA HIS A 192 -24.73 35.43 31.47
C HIS A 192 -24.87 33.93 31.18
N SER A 193 -24.61 33.50 29.95
CA SER A 193 -24.59 32.06 29.59
C SER A 193 -23.55 31.27 30.40
N HIS A 194 -22.36 31.84 30.63
CA HIS A 194 -21.31 31.22 31.44
C HIS A 194 -21.67 31.16 32.92
N LEU A 195 -22.30 32.20 33.46
CA LEU A 195 -22.76 32.23 34.85
C LEU A 195 -23.91 31.25 35.07
N GLN A 196 -24.83 31.09 34.13
CA GLN A 196 -25.86 30.04 34.21
C GLN A 196 -25.24 28.65 34.23
N ALA A 197 -24.24 28.39 33.39
CA ALA A 197 -23.49 27.13 33.43
C ALA A 197 -22.79 26.93 34.80
N ALA A 198 -22.23 28.00 35.37
CA ALA A 198 -21.63 27.97 36.70
C ALA A 198 -22.62 27.56 37.79
N VAL A 199 -23.82 28.14 37.79
CA VAL A 199 -24.87 27.78 38.75
C VAL A 199 -25.28 26.32 38.60
N GLU A 200 -25.51 25.85 37.37
CA GLU A 200 -25.88 24.46 37.15
C GLU A 200 -24.77 23.48 37.58
N ASN A 201 -23.50 23.81 37.35
CA ASN A 201 -22.40 22.96 37.79
C ASN A 201 -22.22 22.98 39.31
N VAL A 202 -22.48 24.11 39.98
CA VAL A 202 -22.57 24.17 41.45
C VAL A 202 -23.68 23.26 41.96
N VAL A 203 -24.88 23.33 41.37
CA VAL A 203 -26.01 22.46 41.73
C VAL A 203 -25.67 20.98 41.50
N LYS A 204 -25.07 20.63 40.36
CA LYS A 204 -24.61 19.26 40.07
C LYS A 204 -23.59 18.77 41.09
N GLY A 205 -22.58 19.58 41.40
CA GLY A 205 -21.58 19.26 42.41
C GLY A 205 -22.21 19.06 43.80
N CYS A 206 -23.13 19.92 44.20
CA CYS A 206 -23.90 19.76 45.43
C CYS A 206 -24.73 18.49 45.45
N ARG A 207 -25.39 18.16 44.33
CA ARG A 207 -26.17 16.93 44.18
C ARG A 207 -25.28 15.71 44.37
N TYR A 208 -24.14 15.66 43.68
CA TYR A 208 -23.18 14.56 43.78
C TYR A 208 -22.68 14.37 45.22
N LEU A 209 -22.22 15.45 45.85
CA LEU A 209 -21.65 15.39 47.19
C LEU A 209 -22.65 14.95 48.27
N ARG A 210 -23.96 15.20 48.08
CA ARG A 210 -24.95 15.14 49.17
C ARG A 210 -26.15 14.22 48.93
N LEU A 211 -26.66 14.15 47.70
CA LEU A 211 -27.93 13.47 47.38
C LEU A 211 -27.75 12.23 46.51
N GLN A 212 -26.81 12.23 45.55
CA GLN A 212 -26.67 11.12 44.61
C GLN A 212 -26.28 9.83 45.34
N HIS A 213 -26.85 8.72 44.87
CA HIS A 213 -26.71 7.44 45.55
C HIS A 213 -25.27 6.90 45.54
N ASP A 214 -24.53 7.25 44.50
CA ASP A 214 -23.17 6.88 44.10
C ASP A 214 -22.14 7.98 44.44
N GLY A 215 -22.56 9.04 45.12
CA GLY A 215 -21.67 10.07 45.67
C GLY A 215 -21.39 9.88 47.16
N PRO A 216 -20.55 10.73 47.77
CA PRO A 216 -20.08 10.56 49.16
C PRO A 216 -21.15 10.82 50.25
N ARG A 217 -22.35 11.31 49.88
CA ARG A 217 -23.49 11.56 50.78
C ARG A 217 -23.15 12.37 52.05
N LYS A 218 -22.24 13.33 51.95
CA LYS A 218 -21.87 14.28 53.03
C LYS A 218 -22.93 15.38 53.13
N GLN A 219 -24.10 15.06 53.69
CA GLN A 219 -25.29 15.95 53.70
C GLN A 219 -25.06 17.29 54.43
N ALA A 220 -24.21 17.32 55.47
CA ALA A 220 -23.93 18.52 56.25
C ALA A 220 -23.02 19.50 55.48
N VAL A 221 -23.40 20.78 55.44
CA VAL A 221 -22.58 21.88 54.93
C VAL A 221 -21.79 22.48 56.10
N SER A 222 -20.47 22.55 55.98
CA SER A 222 -19.59 23.12 57.00
C SER A 222 -18.31 23.67 56.39
N ARG A 223 -17.44 24.28 57.21
CA ARG A 223 -16.10 24.69 56.76
C ARG A 223 -15.26 23.52 56.25
N ALA A 224 -15.36 22.35 56.89
CA ALA A 224 -14.63 21.15 56.49
C ALA A 224 -15.27 20.45 55.27
N ASN A 225 -16.60 20.54 55.12
CA ASN A 225 -17.37 19.99 54.00
C ASN A 225 -18.11 21.11 53.28
N PRO A 226 -17.40 21.91 52.45
CA PRO A 226 -17.98 23.10 51.84
C PRO A 226 -19.04 22.77 50.80
N LEU A 227 -19.86 23.76 50.42
CA LEU A 227 -20.95 23.59 49.46
C LEU A 227 -20.45 22.97 48.14
N VAL A 228 -19.34 23.49 47.64
CA VAL A 228 -18.59 22.97 46.49
C VAL A 228 -17.09 23.13 46.76
N GLY A 229 -16.25 22.36 46.08
CA GLY A 229 -14.79 22.46 46.22
C GLY A 229 -14.26 23.86 45.89
N ARG A 230 -13.27 24.32 46.65
CA ARG A 230 -12.58 25.60 46.38
C ARG A 230 -11.72 25.46 45.13
N TYR A 231 -11.76 26.46 44.24
CA TYR A 231 -10.95 26.49 43.03
C TYR A 231 -9.62 27.22 43.20
N PHE A 232 -9.48 27.98 44.28
CA PHE A 232 -8.28 28.75 44.57
C PHE A 232 -7.85 28.57 46.01
N VAL A 233 -6.54 28.50 46.22
CA VAL A 233 -5.90 28.64 47.53
C VAL A 233 -5.37 30.07 47.68
N VAL A 234 -5.54 30.63 48.87
CA VAL A 234 -5.07 31.97 49.21
C VAL A 234 -3.92 31.82 50.21
N LEU A 235 -2.68 32.05 49.75
CA LEU A 235 -1.46 31.88 50.55
C LEU A 235 -0.91 33.21 51.07
N THR A 236 -1.79 34.14 51.43
CA THR A 236 -1.43 35.45 51.97
C THR A 236 -1.43 35.47 53.50
N ASP A 237 -0.66 36.41 54.07
CA ASP A 237 -0.66 36.75 55.50
C ASP A 237 -1.96 37.41 55.98
N VAL A 238 -2.77 37.93 55.05
CA VAL A 238 -4.07 38.56 55.34
C VAL A 238 -5.21 37.60 55.02
N PRO A 239 -6.15 37.39 55.97
CA PRO A 239 -7.31 36.54 55.72
C PRO A 239 -8.31 37.25 54.79
N VAL A 240 -8.96 36.47 53.93
CA VAL A 240 -10.09 36.93 53.11
C VAL A 240 -11.37 36.41 53.74
N LEU A 241 -12.06 37.25 54.49
CA LEU A 241 -13.25 36.90 55.27
C LEU A 241 -14.56 37.27 54.56
N ASN A 242 -14.51 38.17 53.59
CA ASN A 242 -15.69 38.65 52.86
C ASN A 242 -15.35 39.13 51.44
N LEU A 243 -16.40 39.42 50.64
CA LEU A 243 -16.27 39.88 49.26
C LEU A 243 -15.51 41.21 49.13
N LYS A 244 -15.62 42.13 50.09
CA LYS A 244 -14.91 43.43 50.01
C LYS A 244 -13.41 43.27 50.16
N GLU A 245 -12.96 42.33 50.99
CA GLU A 245 -11.55 42.00 51.14
C GLU A 245 -11.00 41.26 49.92
N ALA A 246 -11.80 40.35 49.34
CA ALA A 246 -11.45 39.68 48.09
C ALA A 246 -11.28 40.68 46.93
N GLU A 247 -12.21 41.64 46.81
CA GLU A 247 -12.15 42.70 45.80
C GLU A 247 -10.88 43.54 45.92
N LYS A 248 -10.47 43.90 47.16
CA LYS A 248 -9.21 44.61 47.41
C LYS A 248 -7.97 43.77 47.06
N LEU A 249 -8.02 42.47 47.35
CA LEU A 249 -6.91 41.55 47.10
C LEU A 249 -6.64 41.39 45.60
N VAL A 250 -7.70 41.26 44.79
CA VAL A 250 -7.66 41.03 43.33
C VAL A 250 -6.89 42.12 42.57
N PHE A 251 -6.87 43.35 43.07
CA PHE A 251 -6.14 44.48 42.47
C PHE A 251 -4.87 44.88 43.23
N SER A 252 -4.35 44.00 44.09
CA SER A 252 -3.13 44.24 44.87
C SER A 252 -1.96 43.38 44.36
N GLU A 253 -0.74 43.73 44.75
CA GLU A 253 0.45 42.89 44.48
C GLU A 253 0.34 41.48 45.08
N ARG A 254 -0.46 41.32 46.14
CA ARG A 254 -0.70 40.04 46.81
C ARG A 254 -1.59 39.09 45.99
N ALA A 255 -2.18 39.56 44.89
CA ALA A 255 -2.90 38.73 43.92
C ALA A 255 -2.04 37.57 43.36
N ALA A 256 -0.71 37.72 43.36
CA ALA A 256 0.23 36.66 42.97
C ALA A 256 0.17 35.41 43.87
N PHE A 257 -0.32 35.54 45.11
CA PHE A 257 -0.44 34.44 46.08
C PHE A 257 -1.84 33.82 46.14
N VAL A 258 -2.71 34.19 45.21
CA VAL A 258 -4.00 33.52 44.98
C VAL A 258 -3.81 32.58 43.81
N MET A 259 -3.67 31.29 44.09
CA MET A 259 -3.25 30.29 43.11
C MET A 259 -4.41 29.36 42.77
N ALA A 260 -4.53 29.02 41.48
CA ALA A 260 -5.58 28.15 40.99
C ALA A 260 -5.25 26.67 41.25
N HIS A 261 -6.23 25.91 41.75
CA HIS A 261 -6.12 24.47 41.91
C HIS A 261 -6.13 23.76 40.56
N ASN A 262 -5.43 22.64 40.47
CA ASN A 262 -5.54 21.75 39.32
C ASN A 262 -6.76 20.83 39.45
N GLY A 263 -7.00 20.02 38.42
CA GLY A 263 -8.07 19.04 38.40
C GLY A 263 -8.25 18.48 36.99
N TRP A 264 -9.45 17.98 36.73
CA TRP A 264 -9.84 17.49 35.41
C TRP A 264 -11.23 17.98 35.02
N VAL A 265 -11.50 17.98 33.71
CA VAL A 265 -12.75 18.44 33.12
C VAL A 265 -13.34 17.29 32.30
N MET A 266 -14.62 16.99 32.54
CA MET A 266 -15.32 15.93 31.80
C MET A 266 -15.42 16.29 30.31
N ASN A 267 -14.95 15.39 29.43
CA ASN A 267 -15.01 15.52 27.96
C ASN A 267 -14.34 16.78 27.38
N ASP A 268 -13.29 17.31 28.02
CA ASP A 268 -12.53 18.45 27.48
C ASP A 268 -11.50 17.99 26.43
N ASP A 269 -11.01 18.94 25.64
CA ASP A 269 -9.94 18.71 24.68
C ASP A 269 -8.59 18.57 25.42
N PRO A 270 -7.94 17.38 25.41
CA PRO A 270 -6.68 17.16 26.11
C PRO A 270 -5.52 18.00 25.56
N LEU A 271 -5.63 18.52 24.33
CA LEU A 271 -4.60 19.39 23.75
C LEU A 271 -4.71 20.83 24.24
N ARG A 272 -5.83 21.20 24.89
CA ARG A 272 -6.08 22.54 25.40
C ARG A 272 -5.92 22.58 26.91
N ASN A 273 -5.05 23.45 27.40
CA ASN A 273 -4.95 23.70 28.83
C ASN A 273 -6.13 24.57 29.29
N PHE A 274 -6.98 24.02 30.15
CA PHE A 274 -8.18 24.67 30.67
C PHE A 274 -7.92 25.89 31.57
N ALA A 275 -6.66 26.16 31.95
CA ALA A 275 -6.28 27.35 32.70
C ALA A 275 -5.84 28.54 31.82
N GLU A 276 -5.54 28.31 30.55
CA GLU A 276 -5.09 29.35 29.63
C GLU A 276 -6.20 30.36 29.27
N PRO A 277 -5.85 31.59 28.85
CA PRO A 277 -6.81 32.58 28.37
C PRO A 277 -7.69 32.01 27.23
N GLY A 278 -8.99 32.29 27.28
CA GLY A 278 -9.98 31.76 26.34
C GLY A 278 -10.69 30.49 26.83
N SER A 279 -10.17 29.82 27.87
CA SER A 279 -10.93 28.84 28.65
C SER A 279 -11.77 29.53 29.71
N ASN A 280 -13.05 29.16 29.80
CA ASN A 280 -13.98 29.66 30.82
C ASN A 280 -14.26 28.61 31.92
N VAL A 281 -13.47 27.53 32.01
CA VAL A 281 -13.71 26.39 32.92
C VAL A 281 -13.82 26.80 34.38
N TYR A 282 -12.91 27.67 34.86
CA TYR A 282 -12.92 28.16 36.25
C TYR A 282 -14.16 29.02 36.54
N LEU A 283 -14.53 29.91 35.61
CA LEU A 283 -15.71 30.77 35.74
C LEU A 283 -17.01 29.97 35.68
N ARG A 284 -17.09 29.02 34.75
CA ARG A 284 -18.23 28.11 34.53
C ARG A 284 -18.32 26.98 35.54
N ARG A 285 -17.39 26.90 36.49
CA ARG A 285 -17.36 25.86 37.54
C ARG A 285 -17.37 24.44 36.96
N GLU A 286 -16.68 24.22 35.84
CA GLU A 286 -16.64 22.92 35.14
C GLU A 286 -15.51 21.99 35.65
N LEU A 287 -14.57 22.53 36.43
CA LEU A 287 -13.43 21.79 36.97
C LEU A 287 -13.83 20.90 38.16
N ILE A 288 -13.47 19.63 38.10
CA ILE A 288 -13.42 18.78 39.30
C ILE A 288 -12.06 19.02 39.95
N ALA A 289 -12.04 19.96 40.88
CA ALA A 289 -10.81 20.51 41.46
C ALA A 289 -10.22 19.61 42.55
N TRP A 290 -8.90 19.46 42.53
CA TRP A 290 -8.11 18.83 43.58
C TRP A 290 -7.67 19.91 44.57
N GLY A 291 -8.39 20.00 45.69
CA GLY A 291 -8.25 21.11 46.65
C GLY A 291 -6.94 21.15 47.43
N ASP A 292 -6.11 20.13 47.26
CA ASP A 292 -4.79 19.93 47.86
C ASP A 292 -3.63 20.32 46.92
N ASN A 293 -3.93 20.59 45.64
CA ASN A 293 -2.93 20.72 44.58
C ASN A 293 -3.10 21.99 43.74
N VAL A 294 -2.03 22.78 43.63
CA VAL A 294 -1.93 23.98 42.78
C VAL A 294 -1.47 23.61 41.37
N LYS A 295 -2.10 24.20 40.35
CA LYS A 295 -1.73 23.99 38.95
C LYS A 295 -0.46 24.75 38.56
N LEU A 296 0.47 24.05 37.94
CA LEU A 296 1.74 24.60 37.47
C LEU A 296 1.61 25.29 36.11
N ARG A 297 2.28 26.43 35.94
CA ARG A 297 2.24 27.31 34.76
C ARG A 297 3.60 27.36 34.07
N TYR A 298 3.77 26.51 33.05
CA TYR A 298 5.01 26.41 32.29
C TYR A 298 5.18 27.47 31.19
N GLY A 299 4.06 27.94 30.61
CA GLY A 299 4.10 28.72 29.37
C GLY A 299 4.33 27.85 28.14
N SER A 300 4.73 28.48 27.03
CA SER A 300 4.99 27.84 25.74
C SER A 300 6.44 27.39 25.60
N SER A 301 7.38 28.03 26.30
CA SER A 301 8.80 27.69 26.25
C SER A 301 9.50 27.87 27.61
N PRO A 302 10.73 27.34 27.77
CA PRO A 302 11.49 27.48 29.02
C PRO A 302 11.70 28.93 29.47
N GLU A 303 11.70 29.89 28.54
CA GLU A 303 11.87 31.31 28.82
C GLU A 303 10.68 31.93 29.58
N ASP A 304 9.48 31.35 29.46
CA ASP A 304 8.26 31.86 30.10
C ASP A 304 8.24 31.61 31.62
N CYS A 305 8.91 30.55 32.08
CA CYS A 305 9.07 30.23 33.50
C CYS A 305 10.38 29.44 33.77
N PRO A 306 11.55 30.08 33.69
CA PRO A 306 12.85 29.38 33.68
C PRO A 306 13.10 28.50 34.90
N PHE A 307 12.70 28.98 36.09
CA PHE A 307 12.85 28.23 37.33
C PHE A 307 12.10 26.89 37.27
N LEU A 308 10.81 26.93 36.91
CA LEU A 308 9.94 25.75 36.90
C LEU A 308 10.42 24.70 35.89
N TRP A 309 10.80 25.12 34.68
CA TRP A 309 11.31 24.21 33.66
C TRP A 309 12.62 23.54 34.08
N ASN A 310 13.55 24.30 34.69
CA ASN A 310 14.79 23.72 35.18
C ASN A 310 14.55 22.77 36.36
N TYR A 311 13.70 23.17 37.31
CA TYR A 311 13.33 22.35 38.47
C TYR A 311 12.72 21.02 38.03
N MET A 312 11.77 21.04 37.08
CA MET A 312 11.12 19.81 36.60
C MET A 312 12.04 18.94 35.76
N LYS A 313 12.95 19.54 34.98
CA LYS A 313 13.99 18.80 34.28
C LYS A 313 14.92 18.07 35.25
N GLU A 314 15.38 18.75 36.30
CA GLU A 314 16.22 18.13 37.34
C GLU A 314 15.48 17.00 38.04
N TYR A 315 14.25 17.24 38.50
CA TYR A 315 13.36 16.23 39.09
C TYR A 315 13.20 14.97 38.22
N VAL A 316 12.92 15.14 36.93
CA VAL A 316 12.73 14.03 35.99
C VAL A 316 14.05 13.33 35.67
N CYS A 317 15.15 14.06 35.58
CA CYS A 317 16.48 13.50 35.37
C CYS A 317 16.96 12.69 36.59
N GLU A 318 16.80 13.19 37.81
CA GLU A 318 17.11 12.47 39.04
C GLU A 318 16.25 11.20 39.16
N SER A 319 14.96 11.30 38.83
CA SER A 319 14.08 10.13 38.75
C SER A 319 14.60 9.08 37.76
N ALA A 320 15.06 9.50 36.57
CA ALA A 320 15.65 8.60 35.59
C ALA A 320 17.03 8.02 36.00
N GLN A 321 17.79 8.70 36.87
CA GLN A 321 19.00 8.13 37.47
C GLN A 321 18.65 6.95 38.38
N LEU A 322 17.61 7.11 39.21
CA LEU A 322 17.21 6.13 40.23
C LEU A 322 16.38 4.97 39.66
N PHE A 323 15.46 5.25 38.74
CA PHE A 323 14.46 4.31 38.22
C PHE A 323 14.70 3.93 36.76
N HIS A 324 14.21 2.75 36.35
CA HIS A 324 14.34 2.24 34.97
C HIS A 324 13.23 2.71 34.05
N GLY A 325 12.14 3.18 34.64
CA GLY A 325 11.03 3.70 33.92
C GLY A 325 10.28 4.78 34.69
N LEU A 326 9.46 5.52 33.96
CA LEU A 326 8.63 6.60 34.48
C LEU A 326 7.17 6.30 34.11
N ARG A 327 6.25 6.48 35.07
CA ARG A 327 4.81 6.55 34.83
C ARG A 327 4.42 8.02 34.74
N LEU A 328 3.90 8.44 33.58
CA LEU A 328 3.35 9.77 33.40
C LEU A 328 1.91 9.78 33.90
N ASP A 329 1.73 10.40 35.06
CA ASP A 329 0.42 10.62 35.64
C ASP A 329 -0.38 11.65 34.84
N ASN A 330 -1.63 11.33 34.53
CA ASN A 330 -2.52 12.22 33.77
C ASN A 330 -1.85 12.84 32.53
N CYS A 331 -1.16 12.02 31.73
CA CYS A 331 -0.34 12.47 30.61
C CYS A 331 -1.12 13.30 29.59
N HIS A 332 -2.42 13.03 29.43
CA HIS A 332 -3.32 13.75 28.53
C HIS A 332 -3.54 15.22 28.95
N SER A 333 -3.28 15.58 30.21
CA SER A 333 -3.38 16.95 30.73
C SER A 333 -2.02 17.65 30.81
N THR A 334 -0.94 16.96 30.43
CA THR A 334 0.42 17.49 30.48
C THR A 334 0.77 18.23 29.19
N PRO A 335 1.30 19.46 29.25
CA PRO A 335 1.74 20.17 28.05
C PRO A 335 2.75 19.34 27.25
N LEU A 336 2.42 19.04 26.00
CA LEU A 336 3.22 18.17 25.14
C LEU A 336 4.68 18.65 24.95
N PRO A 337 4.96 19.96 24.72
CA PRO A 337 6.33 20.45 24.60
C PRO A 337 7.17 20.27 25.86
N LEU A 338 6.54 20.41 27.04
CA LEU A 338 7.19 20.18 28.32
C LEU A 338 7.56 18.70 28.48
N ALA A 339 6.58 17.81 28.28
CA ALA A 339 6.79 16.37 28.44
C ALA A 339 7.90 15.86 27.50
N GLU A 340 7.93 16.34 26.25
CA GLU A 340 8.99 16.02 25.28
C GLU A 340 10.36 16.49 25.78
N TYR A 341 10.46 17.75 26.22
CA TYR A 341 11.70 18.32 26.73
C TYR A 341 12.28 17.56 27.93
N VAL A 342 11.46 17.25 28.94
CA VAL A 342 11.95 16.58 30.15
C VAL A 342 12.24 15.10 29.93
N LEU A 343 11.47 14.41 29.07
CA LEU A 343 11.73 13.02 28.72
C LEU A 343 12.99 12.86 27.86
N ASP A 344 13.25 13.79 26.94
CA ASP A 344 14.49 13.80 26.17
C ASP A 344 15.72 14.05 27.06
N ALA A 345 15.58 14.92 28.06
CA ALA A 345 16.61 15.09 29.08
C ALA A 345 16.83 13.80 29.90
N ALA A 346 15.75 13.15 30.35
CA ALA A 346 15.84 11.87 31.06
C ALA A 346 16.44 10.75 30.21
N ARG A 347 16.16 10.68 28.90
CA ARG A 347 16.75 9.68 28.01
C ARG A 347 18.24 9.88 27.75
N LYS A 348 18.74 11.13 27.85
CA LYS A 348 20.18 11.38 27.85
C LYS A 348 20.87 10.84 29.10
N VAL A 349 20.17 10.84 30.23
CA VAL A 349 20.62 10.24 31.49
C VAL A 349 20.52 8.71 31.42
N ARG A 350 19.41 8.19 30.89
CA ARG A 350 19.14 6.75 30.74
C ARG A 350 18.60 6.43 29.34
N PRO A 351 19.45 5.96 28.42
CA PRO A 351 19.02 5.67 27.04
C PRO A 351 17.96 4.58 26.89
N ASP A 352 17.89 3.64 27.84
CA ASP A 352 16.94 2.51 27.88
C ASP A 352 15.71 2.80 28.77
N LEU A 353 15.37 4.07 28.99
CA LEU A 353 14.25 4.48 29.84
C LEU A 353 12.91 3.95 29.31
N TYR A 354 12.21 3.18 30.15
CA TYR A 354 10.88 2.66 29.86
C TYR A 354 9.78 3.64 30.31
N VAL A 355 9.01 4.19 29.38
CA VAL A 355 7.97 5.18 29.70
C VAL A 355 6.59 4.54 29.56
N ILE A 356 5.80 4.62 30.64
CA ILE A 356 4.37 4.27 30.62
C ILE A 356 3.54 5.52 30.86
N ALA A 357 2.36 5.59 30.25
CA ALA A 357 1.48 6.74 30.38
C ALA A 357 0.05 6.34 30.67
N GLU A 358 -0.56 7.09 31.59
CA GLU A 358 -2.00 7.13 31.75
C GLU A 358 -2.58 8.13 30.74
N LEU A 359 -3.10 7.61 29.63
CA LEU A 359 -3.53 8.40 28.48
C LEU A 359 -4.90 7.94 27.97
N PHE A 360 -5.90 8.82 28.11
CA PHE A 360 -7.31 8.56 27.81
C PHE A 360 -7.93 9.69 26.98
N THR A 361 -7.45 9.91 25.75
CA THR A 361 -7.88 11.07 24.94
C THR A 361 -9.21 10.87 24.20
N SER A 362 -9.90 9.74 24.41
CA SER A 362 -11.11 9.30 23.69
C SER A 362 -10.96 9.20 22.15
N ARG A 363 -9.79 9.53 21.60
CA ARG A 363 -9.44 9.57 20.17
C ARG A 363 -8.08 8.94 19.96
N GLU A 364 -8.06 7.79 19.29
CA GLU A 364 -6.82 7.03 19.01
C GLU A 364 -5.78 7.84 18.21
N GLU A 365 -6.22 8.77 17.35
CA GLU A 365 -5.34 9.70 16.63
C GLU A 365 -4.53 10.59 17.57
N VAL A 366 -5.16 11.06 18.66
CA VAL A 366 -4.52 11.93 19.65
C VAL A 366 -3.62 11.09 20.55
N ASP A 367 -4.04 9.88 20.94
CA ASP A 367 -3.15 8.95 21.65
C ASP A 367 -1.86 8.69 20.85
N ASN A 368 -1.98 8.42 19.55
CA ASN A 368 -0.83 8.20 18.66
C ASN A 368 0.10 9.42 18.57
N LEU A 369 -0.44 10.65 18.62
CA LEU A 369 0.38 11.86 18.64
C LEU A 369 1.28 11.89 19.87
N PHE A 370 0.72 11.63 21.05
CA PHE A 370 1.47 11.58 22.30
C PHE A 370 2.49 10.43 22.29
N VAL A 371 2.08 9.22 21.89
CA VAL A 371 2.99 8.06 21.84
C VAL A 371 4.19 8.33 20.94
N ASN A 372 3.97 8.84 19.73
CA ASN A 372 5.03 9.05 18.76
C ASN A 372 5.97 10.20 19.14
N ARG A 373 5.44 11.32 19.65
CA ARG A 373 6.28 12.47 20.04
C ARG A 373 7.02 12.23 21.33
N LEU A 374 6.35 11.67 22.34
CA LEU A 374 6.96 11.45 23.64
C LEU A 374 7.77 10.16 23.70
N GLY A 375 7.67 9.26 22.71
CA GLY A 375 8.33 7.97 22.72
C GLY A 375 7.82 7.05 23.84
N ILE A 376 6.51 7.07 24.10
CA ILE A 376 5.89 6.23 25.14
C ILE A 376 6.00 4.76 24.74
N ASN A 377 6.51 3.92 25.63
CA ASN A 377 6.66 2.49 25.37
C ASN A 377 5.36 1.73 25.60
N SER A 378 4.54 2.12 26.58
CA SER A 378 3.26 1.46 26.82
C SER A 378 2.18 2.37 27.37
N LEU A 379 0.95 2.13 26.93
CA LEU A 379 -0.23 2.78 27.48
C LEU A 379 -0.87 1.89 28.54
N ILE A 380 -1.22 2.48 29.68
CA ILE A 380 -1.94 1.77 30.73
C ILE A 380 -3.35 1.46 30.23
N ARG A 381 -3.78 0.20 30.45
CA ARG A 381 -5.12 -0.29 30.16
C ARG A 381 -5.64 -1.00 31.41
N GLU A 382 -6.92 -0.83 31.72
CA GLU A 382 -7.49 -1.30 32.99
C GLU A 382 -8.54 -2.37 32.74
N ALA A 383 -8.35 -3.57 33.30
CA ALA A 383 -9.34 -4.64 33.20
C ALA A 383 -10.62 -4.31 33.96
N MET A 384 -10.51 -3.55 35.07
CA MET A 384 -11.66 -3.08 35.85
C MET A 384 -12.55 -2.07 35.12
N SER A 385 -12.09 -1.46 34.02
CA SER A 385 -12.92 -0.56 33.20
C SER A 385 -14.01 -1.32 32.42
N ALA A 386 -13.83 -2.62 32.18
CA ALA A 386 -14.82 -3.45 31.50
C ALA A 386 -16.06 -3.67 32.38
N PRO A 387 -17.27 -3.31 31.91
CA PRO A 387 -18.51 -3.50 32.67
C PRO A 387 -18.93 -4.97 32.74
N ASP A 388 -18.50 -5.80 31.78
CA ASP A 388 -18.82 -7.22 31.72
C ASP A 388 -17.67 -8.04 31.11
N ALA A 389 -17.81 -9.37 31.14
CA ALA A 389 -16.82 -10.30 30.61
C ALA A 389 -16.63 -10.20 29.09
N ARG A 390 -17.64 -9.73 28.34
CA ARG A 390 -17.54 -9.57 26.88
C ARG A 390 -16.63 -8.40 26.55
N GLU A 391 -16.79 -7.27 27.24
CA GLU A 391 -15.90 -6.13 27.08
C GLU A 391 -14.49 -6.43 27.56
N LEU A 392 -14.32 -7.19 28.66
CA LEU A 392 -12.99 -7.66 29.09
C LEU A 392 -12.33 -8.51 27.99
N GLY A 393 -13.08 -9.45 27.41
CA GLY A 393 -12.62 -10.24 26.26
C GLY A 393 -12.26 -9.38 25.05
N ARG A 394 -13.01 -8.30 24.76
CA ARG A 394 -12.70 -7.33 23.69
C ARG A 394 -11.39 -6.58 23.96
N LEU A 395 -11.13 -6.17 25.20
CA LEU A 395 -9.87 -5.51 25.59
C LEU A 395 -8.68 -6.47 25.41
N VAL A 396 -8.81 -7.72 25.84
CA VAL A 396 -7.79 -8.76 25.66
C VAL A 396 -7.57 -9.05 24.17
N TYR A 397 -8.63 -9.15 23.37
CA TYR A 397 -8.50 -9.35 21.92
C TYR A 397 -7.78 -8.18 21.23
N ARG A 398 -8.06 -6.95 21.66
CA ARG A 398 -7.49 -5.74 21.05
C ARG A 398 -6.02 -5.52 21.44
N PHE A 399 -5.66 -5.82 22.69
CA PHE A 399 -4.34 -5.49 23.25
C PHE A 399 -3.46 -6.72 23.54
N GLY A 400 -4.02 -7.92 23.43
CA GLY A 400 -3.39 -9.17 23.84
C GLY A 400 -2.68 -9.92 22.71
N GLY A 401 -2.53 -9.34 21.52
CA GLY A 401 -1.71 -9.91 20.45
C GLY A 401 -2.47 -10.14 19.15
N ASP A 402 -1.85 -10.88 18.24
CA ASP A 402 -2.41 -11.18 16.93
C ASP A 402 -3.51 -12.27 17.05
N PRO A 403 -4.68 -12.11 16.39
CA PRO A 403 -5.68 -13.17 16.30
C PRO A 403 -5.10 -14.41 15.63
N VAL A 404 -5.70 -15.57 15.84
CA VAL A 404 -5.25 -16.79 15.14
C VAL A 404 -6.18 -17.16 14.02
N GLY A 405 -5.57 -17.78 13.01
CA GLY A 405 -6.04 -17.69 11.64
C GLY A 405 -5.67 -16.37 10.99
N SER A 406 -5.08 -15.39 11.71
CA SER A 406 -4.40 -14.28 11.05
C SER A 406 -3.34 -14.84 10.14
N PHE A 407 -3.33 -14.34 8.91
CA PHE A 407 -2.41 -14.83 7.92
C PHE A 407 -0.97 -14.62 8.38
N LEU A 408 -0.16 -15.68 8.30
CA LEU A 408 1.26 -15.62 8.63
C LEU A 408 1.93 -14.44 7.93
N ALA A 409 2.51 -13.56 8.74
CA ALA A 409 3.25 -12.42 8.26
C ALA A 409 4.54 -12.87 7.55
N PRO A 410 4.95 -12.23 6.45
CA PRO A 410 6.21 -12.53 5.78
C PRO A 410 7.42 -12.25 6.71
N PRO A 411 8.54 -12.98 6.56
CA PRO A 411 9.72 -12.86 7.44
C PRO A 411 10.44 -11.50 7.35
N VAL A 412 10.17 -10.71 6.33
CA VAL A 412 10.68 -9.33 6.19
C VAL A 412 9.47 -8.41 6.04
N ARG A 413 9.29 -7.51 7.01
CA ARG A 413 8.22 -6.50 6.99
C ARG A 413 8.83 -5.10 6.80
N PRO A 414 8.32 -4.27 5.89
CA PRO A 414 8.54 -2.83 5.98
C PRO A 414 7.92 -2.30 7.29
N LEU A 415 8.55 -1.29 7.90
CA LEU A 415 8.00 -0.64 9.09
C LEU A 415 6.57 -0.18 8.79
N ALA A 416 5.60 -0.60 9.60
CA ALA A 416 4.20 -0.34 9.37
C ALA A 416 3.53 0.11 10.68
N PRO A 417 2.47 0.93 10.60
CA PRO A 417 1.71 1.33 11.78
C PRO A 417 1.21 0.12 12.57
N CYS A 418 1.27 0.19 13.89
CA CYS A 418 0.76 -0.81 14.81
C CYS A 418 0.11 -0.15 16.02
N VAL A 419 -0.73 -0.88 16.73
CA VAL A 419 -1.35 -0.41 17.98
C VAL A 419 -0.25 -0.24 19.02
N ALA A 420 -0.29 0.88 19.77
CA ALA A 420 0.65 1.12 20.86
C ALA A 420 0.62 -0.05 21.86
N HIS A 421 1.80 -0.48 22.31
CA HIS A 421 1.91 -1.58 23.26
C HIS A 421 1.16 -1.25 24.56
N ALA A 422 0.48 -2.24 25.14
CA ALA A 422 -0.30 -2.06 26.36
C ALA A 422 0.48 -2.52 27.59
N LEU A 423 0.27 -1.82 28.71
CA LEU A 423 0.47 -2.36 30.05
C LEU A 423 -0.92 -2.62 30.63
N PHE A 424 -1.36 -3.86 30.58
CA PHE A 424 -2.69 -4.27 30.99
C PHE A 424 -2.74 -4.60 32.49
N MET A 425 -3.39 -3.74 33.24
CA MET A 425 -3.50 -3.82 34.69
C MET A 425 -4.78 -4.56 35.07
N ASP A 426 -4.67 -5.58 35.92
CA ASP A 426 -5.83 -6.24 36.55
C ASP A 426 -6.66 -5.19 37.30
N MET A 427 -5.97 -4.41 38.13
CA MET A 427 -6.49 -3.33 38.95
C MET A 427 -5.40 -2.26 39.10
N THR A 428 -5.73 -1.02 38.78
CA THR A 428 -4.90 0.16 39.10
C THR A 428 -5.19 0.65 40.52
N HIS A 429 -4.34 1.53 41.05
CA HIS A 429 -4.51 2.04 42.40
C HIS A 429 -5.72 2.98 42.54
N ASP A 430 -6.23 3.50 41.43
CA ASP A 430 -7.45 4.34 41.39
C ASP A 430 -8.74 3.53 41.26
N ASN A 431 -8.64 2.22 41.01
CA ASN A 431 -9.82 1.38 40.85
C ASN A 431 -10.48 1.04 42.20
N PRO A 432 -11.82 0.96 42.27
CA PRO A 432 -12.51 0.43 43.45
C PRO A 432 -12.19 -1.07 43.60
N SER A 433 -12.43 -1.60 44.81
CA SER A 433 -12.18 -3.01 45.09
C SER A 433 -12.99 -3.92 44.14
N PRO A 434 -12.43 -5.04 43.65
CA PRO A 434 -13.18 -6.03 42.89
C PRO A 434 -14.40 -6.56 43.65
N PHE A 435 -14.36 -6.56 44.98
CA PHE A 435 -15.47 -6.97 45.84
C PHE A 435 -16.64 -5.98 45.80
N GLU A 436 -16.35 -4.69 45.63
CA GLU A 436 -17.35 -3.63 45.55
C GLU A 436 -17.93 -3.52 44.14
N LYS A 437 -17.06 -3.58 43.13
CA LYS A 437 -17.47 -3.40 41.72
C LYS A 437 -18.02 -4.67 41.08
N ARG A 438 -17.56 -5.84 41.51
CA ARG A 438 -17.87 -7.14 40.90
C ARG A 438 -18.13 -8.21 41.97
N SER A 439 -17.15 -9.07 42.23
CA SER A 439 -17.23 -10.18 43.17
C SER A 439 -15.82 -10.67 43.56
N PRO A 440 -15.62 -11.20 44.79
CA PRO A 440 -14.38 -11.90 45.16
C PRO A 440 -13.99 -13.02 44.19
N TYR A 441 -14.97 -13.67 43.56
CA TYR A 441 -14.72 -14.78 42.65
C TYR A 441 -14.14 -14.34 41.29
N ASP A 442 -14.17 -13.04 40.98
CA ASP A 442 -13.63 -12.49 39.72
C ASP A 442 -12.11 -12.27 39.76
N VAL A 443 -11.52 -12.15 40.95
CA VAL A 443 -10.11 -11.78 41.14
C VAL A 443 -9.15 -12.73 40.41
N LEU A 444 -9.34 -14.05 40.57
CA LEU A 444 -8.48 -15.04 39.91
C LEU A 444 -8.75 -15.16 38.39
N PRO A 445 -10.01 -15.30 37.90
CA PRO A 445 -10.31 -15.34 36.48
C PRO A 445 -9.83 -14.10 35.71
N SER A 446 -10.07 -12.89 36.24
CA SER A 446 -9.63 -11.65 35.60
C SER A 446 -8.11 -11.56 35.53
N ALA A 447 -7.38 -11.89 36.61
CA ALA A 447 -5.92 -11.95 36.58
C ALA A 447 -5.37 -12.99 35.60
N ALA A 448 -6.03 -14.14 35.44
CA ALA A 448 -5.64 -15.17 34.47
C ALA A 448 -5.83 -14.67 33.03
N VAL A 449 -6.96 -14.02 32.74
CA VAL A 449 -7.27 -13.46 31.42
C VAL A 449 -6.29 -12.36 31.04
N VAL A 450 -5.97 -11.46 31.94
CA VAL A 450 -4.95 -10.41 31.72
C VAL A 450 -3.57 -11.04 31.53
N ALA A 451 -3.19 -12.03 32.33
CA ALA A 451 -1.90 -12.72 32.21
C ALA A 451 -1.71 -13.48 30.88
N MET A 452 -2.80 -13.86 30.19
CA MET A 452 -2.73 -14.51 28.88
C MET A 452 -2.58 -13.52 27.71
N ALA A 453 -2.75 -12.23 27.94
CA ALA A 453 -2.53 -11.21 26.91
C ALA A 453 -1.04 -11.09 26.57
N CYS A 454 -0.69 -11.05 25.27
CA CYS A 454 0.67 -10.80 24.78
C CYS A 454 1.03 -9.31 24.88
N CYS A 455 1.05 -8.78 26.11
CA CYS A 455 1.47 -7.42 26.43
C CYS A 455 2.02 -7.36 27.86
N GLY A 456 2.49 -6.20 28.32
CA GLY A 456 2.90 -6.06 29.72
C GLY A 456 1.68 -6.24 30.63
N THR A 457 1.82 -6.90 31.78
CA THR A 457 0.72 -7.08 32.74
C THR A 457 1.09 -6.52 34.11
N GLY A 458 0.10 -6.08 34.88
CA GLY A 458 0.35 -5.54 36.22
C GLY A 458 -0.87 -5.61 37.15
N SER A 459 -0.62 -5.38 38.44
CA SER A 459 -1.61 -5.42 39.51
C SER A 459 -1.16 -4.48 40.62
N SER A 460 -2.12 -3.82 41.28
CA SER A 460 -1.84 -3.01 42.47
C SER A 460 -1.91 -3.88 43.72
N ARG A 461 -1.02 -3.62 44.68
CA ARG A 461 -0.99 -4.36 45.96
C ARG A 461 -2.33 -4.24 46.68
N GLY A 462 -2.81 -5.36 47.22
CA GLY A 462 -4.15 -5.50 47.78
C GLY A 462 -5.08 -6.33 46.88
N TYR A 463 -4.85 -6.38 45.56
CA TYR A 463 -5.62 -7.24 44.66
C TYR A 463 -5.33 -8.72 44.92
N ASP A 464 -4.05 -9.09 44.90
CA ASP A 464 -3.58 -10.45 45.08
C ASP A 464 -3.85 -10.99 46.50
N GLU A 465 -3.75 -10.09 47.50
CA GLU A 465 -4.09 -10.37 48.89
C GLU A 465 -5.61 -10.37 49.17
N MET A 466 -6.44 -10.06 48.17
CA MET A 466 -7.91 -10.03 48.26
C MET A 466 -8.45 -9.05 49.31
N VAL A 467 -7.90 -7.84 49.36
CA VAL A 467 -8.39 -6.76 50.24
C VAL A 467 -9.81 -6.36 49.80
N PRO A 468 -10.82 -6.43 50.69
CA PRO A 468 -12.22 -6.34 50.27
C PRO A 468 -12.72 -4.91 50.04
N HIS A 469 -12.04 -3.89 50.57
CA HIS A 469 -12.43 -2.49 50.48
C HIS A 469 -11.50 -1.71 49.55
N HIS A 470 -11.99 -0.61 48.98
CA HIS A 470 -11.13 0.31 48.22
C HIS A 470 -10.04 0.93 49.12
N ILE A 471 -8.79 0.91 48.65
CA ILE A 471 -7.62 1.49 49.31
C ILE A 471 -7.51 2.94 48.82
N HIS A 472 -8.12 3.86 49.55
CA HIS A 472 -8.20 5.26 49.13
C HIS A 472 -6.86 5.97 49.32
N VAL A 473 -6.28 6.50 48.23
CA VAL A 473 -4.93 7.12 48.23
C VAL A 473 -4.76 8.32 49.17
N VAL A 474 -5.86 8.93 49.64
CA VAL A 474 -5.85 10.08 50.57
C VAL A 474 -6.29 9.72 51.99
N GLU A 475 -7.24 8.80 52.16
CA GLU A 475 -7.93 8.60 53.45
C GLU A 475 -7.44 7.31 54.15
N GLU A 476 -6.66 6.47 53.48
CA GLU A 476 -6.17 5.21 54.03
C GLU A 476 -4.89 5.41 54.85
N GLU A 477 -4.94 5.07 56.14
CA GLU A 477 -3.79 5.15 57.05
C GLU A 477 -3.25 3.77 57.47
N ARG A 478 -3.96 2.68 57.14
CA ARG A 478 -3.57 1.33 57.57
C ARG A 478 -2.37 0.82 56.77
N GLU A 479 -1.44 0.16 57.45
CA GLU A 479 -0.27 -0.43 56.81
C GLU A 479 -0.59 -1.79 56.17
N PHE A 480 0.08 -2.09 55.04
CA PHE A 480 0.04 -3.43 54.46
C PHE A 480 0.76 -4.43 55.37
N LEU A 481 0.18 -5.62 55.51
CA LEU A 481 0.79 -6.71 56.26
C LEU A 481 2.17 -7.08 55.67
N PRO A 482 3.19 -7.33 56.52
CA PRO A 482 4.53 -7.68 56.06
C PRO A 482 4.57 -9.10 55.49
N TRP A 483 5.58 -9.39 54.65
CA TRP A 483 5.83 -10.75 54.16
C TRP A 483 6.49 -11.59 55.25
N GLY A 484 5.99 -12.80 55.54
CA GLY A 484 6.57 -13.66 56.57
C GLY A 484 5.74 -14.90 56.93
N GLN A 485 6.23 -15.67 57.91
CA GLN A 485 5.56 -16.90 58.41
C GLN A 485 4.73 -16.68 59.69
N ALA A 486 4.65 -15.44 60.18
CA ALA A 486 3.82 -15.12 61.35
C ALA A 486 2.33 -15.21 60.99
N ALA A 487 1.48 -15.51 61.97
CA ALA A 487 0.02 -15.68 61.77
C ALA A 487 -0.70 -14.43 61.21
N ALA A 488 -0.06 -13.25 61.26
CA ALA A 488 -0.57 -11.98 60.72
C ALA A 488 0.28 -11.43 59.55
N ALA A 489 1.00 -12.30 58.83
CA ALA A 489 1.86 -11.92 57.71
C ALA A 489 1.33 -12.47 56.36
N VAL A 490 1.69 -11.83 55.26
CA VAL A 490 1.41 -12.32 53.90
C VAL A 490 2.40 -13.42 53.54
N HIS A 491 1.91 -14.52 52.99
CA HIS A 491 2.70 -15.63 52.49
C HIS A 491 2.10 -16.18 51.18
N LEU A 492 2.72 -17.20 50.58
CA LEU A 492 2.27 -17.74 49.29
C LEU A 492 0.81 -18.25 49.30
N GLU A 493 0.32 -18.73 50.43
CA GLU A 493 -1.07 -19.22 50.57
C GLU A 493 -2.09 -18.08 50.82
N SER A 494 -1.65 -16.82 50.89
CA SER A 494 -2.56 -15.68 51.07
C SER A 494 -3.26 -15.33 49.75
N GLY A 495 -4.59 -15.23 49.77
CA GLY A 495 -5.39 -14.81 48.61
C GLY A 495 -5.09 -15.63 47.35
N ILE A 496 -4.72 -14.94 46.27
CA ILE A 496 -4.33 -15.54 44.99
C ILE A 496 -2.83 -15.48 44.72
N VAL A 497 -2.00 -15.16 45.72
CA VAL A 497 -0.54 -14.91 45.54
C VAL A 497 0.18 -16.09 44.89
N ALA A 498 -0.07 -17.32 45.34
CA ALA A 498 0.49 -18.52 44.69
C ALA A 498 0.04 -18.68 43.24
N ALA A 499 -1.23 -18.38 42.95
CA ALA A 499 -1.78 -18.45 41.59
C ALA A 499 -1.18 -17.37 40.68
N LYS A 500 -1.04 -16.13 41.17
CA LYS A 500 -0.39 -15.04 40.43
C LYS A 500 1.06 -15.37 40.11
N ARG A 501 1.80 -15.98 41.05
CA ARG A 501 3.16 -16.48 40.79
C ARG A 501 3.18 -17.48 39.63
N ALA A 502 2.26 -18.44 39.61
CA ALA A 502 2.16 -19.42 38.52
C ALA A 502 1.81 -18.76 37.17
N LEU A 503 0.87 -17.82 37.16
CA LEU A 503 0.49 -17.05 35.97
C LEU A 503 1.65 -16.21 35.43
N ASN A 504 2.40 -15.53 36.30
CA ASN A 504 3.55 -14.72 35.91
C ASN A 504 4.69 -15.59 35.33
N GLN A 505 4.92 -16.79 35.90
CA GLN A 505 5.90 -17.75 35.36
C GLN A 505 5.48 -18.26 33.98
N LEU A 506 4.19 -18.57 33.80
CA LEU A 506 3.64 -18.98 32.51
C LEU A 506 3.78 -17.85 31.47
N HIS A 507 3.37 -16.63 31.81
CA HIS A 507 3.50 -15.45 30.96
C HIS A 507 4.96 -15.21 30.54
N PHE A 508 5.91 -15.33 31.48
CA PHE A 508 7.34 -15.23 31.19
C PHE A 508 7.83 -16.29 30.19
N GLU A 509 7.46 -17.56 30.38
CA GLU A 509 7.86 -18.64 29.47
C GLU A 509 7.24 -18.47 28.07
N LEU A 510 5.99 -18.00 27.99
CA LEU A 510 5.31 -17.70 26.72
C LEU A 510 6.04 -16.56 25.98
N GLY A 511 6.33 -15.45 26.67
CA GLY A 511 7.07 -14.33 26.09
C GLY A 511 8.48 -14.72 25.65
N LYS A 512 9.22 -15.44 26.50
CA LYS A 512 10.60 -15.89 26.21
C LYS A 512 10.70 -16.80 24.98
N ARG A 513 9.68 -17.61 24.73
CA ARG A 513 9.61 -18.52 23.57
C ARG A 513 8.97 -17.88 22.33
N GLY A 514 8.55 -16.63 22.41
CA GLY A 514 8.02 -15.87 21.27
C GLY A 514 6.58 -16.22 20.89
N TYR A 515 5.76 -16.70 21.83
CA TYR A 515 4.33 -16.90 21.60
C TYR A 515 3.62 -15.54 21.58
N ARG A 516 3.11 -15.14 20.41
CA ARG A 516 2.49 -13.80 20.17
C ARG A 516 1.07 -13.85 19.62
N HIS A 517 0.67 -15.04 19.20
CA HIS A 517 -0.64 -15.36 18.65
C HIS A 517 -1.55 -15.84 19.79
N VAL A 518 -2.79 -15.36 19.87
CA VAL A 518 -3.72 -15.78 20.92
C VAL A 518 -4.83 -16.65 20.33
N TYR A 519 -4.71 -17.98 20.47
CA TYR A 519 -5.72 -19.03 20.16
C TYR A 519 -5.18 -20.43 20.49
N VAL A 520 -6.07 -21.41 20.46
CA VAL A 520 -5.79 -22.83 20.72
C VAL A 520 -5.47 -23.60 19.41
N ASP A 521 -4.22 -24.07 19.32
CA ASP A 521 -3.61 -25.20 18.55
C ASP A 521 -3.01 -25.07 17.11
N GLN A 522 -1.96 -25.90 16.86
CA GLN A 522 -0.79 -25.94 15.93
C GLN A 522 -1.03 -26.76 14.61
N ASP A 523 -0.16 -26.93 13.58
CA ASP A 523 1.29 -26.76 13.35
C ASP A 523 1.64 -26.71 11.81
N SER A 524 2.92 -26.53 11.41
CA SER A 524 3.36 -25.91 10.14
C SER A 524 4.01 -26.77 8.99
N LEU A 525 3.91 -26.22 7.75
CA LEU A 525 4.17 -26.75 6.38
C LEU A 525 5.58 -26.76 5.70
N PRO A 526 6.72 -26.27 6.25
CA PRO A 526 7.93 -26.01 5.42
C PRO A 526 8.58 -27.21 4.71
N ASN A 527 8.36 -28.44 5.19
CA ASN A 527 9.01 -29.63 4.64
C ASN A 527 8.35 -30.20 3.36
N ILE A 528 7.13 -29.75 3.01
CA ILE A 528 6.35 -30.29 1.88
C ILE A 528 6.73 -29.63 0.55
N ALA A 529 7.07 -28.34 0.56
CA ALA A 529 7.31 -27.57 -0.67
C ALA A 529 8.60 -27.98 -1.41
N ALA A 530 9.56 -28.61 -0.74
CA ALA A 530 10.83 -29.03 -1.34
C ALA A 530 10.72 -30.25 -2.27
N ALA A 531 9.50 -30.70 -2.59
CA ALA A 531 9.18 -31.99 -3.20
C ALA A 531 8.93 -32.01 -4.71
N LEU A 532 8.47 -30.87 -5.23
CA LEU A 532 7.67 -30.79 -6.44
C LEU A 532 8.53 -30.49 -7.66
N THR A 533 8.27 -31.13 -8.81
CA THR A 533 8.86 -30.69 -10.08
C THR A 533 8.22 -29.40 -10.61
N LEU A 534 8.84 -28.69 -11.58
CA LEU A 534 8.23 -27.49 -12.16
C LEU A 534 6.90 -27.81 -12.87
N SER A 535 6.78 -29.01 -13.44
CA SER A 535 5.51 -29.49 -13.99
C SER A 535 4.48 -29.84 -12.91
N ASP A 536 4.90 -30.35 -11.75
CA ASP A 536 4.00 -30.56 -10.60
C ASP A 536 3.54 -29.22 -10.01
N LEU A 537 4.42 -28.22 -9.96
CA LEU A 537 4.07 -26.87 -9.53
C LEU A 537 3.03 -26.22 -10.44
N ASN A 538 3.05 -26.49 -11.75
CA ASN A 538 1.95 -26.07 -12.65
C ASN A 538 0.60 -26.61 -12.14
N ARG A 539 0.54 -27.89 -11.74
CA ARG A 539 -0.67 -28.54 -11.23
C ARG A 539 -1.08 -28.02 -9.85
N VAL A 540 -0.12 -27.89 -8.94
CA VAL A 540 -0.35 -27.48 -7.55
C VAL A 540 -0.77 -26.02 -7.44
N LEU A 541 -0.06 -25.14 -8.15
CA LEU A 541 -0.27 -23.70 -8.04
C LEU A 541 -1.28 -23.17 -9.06
N PHE A 542 -1.29 -23.68 -10.29
CA PHE A 542 -2.00 -23.04 -11.40
C PHE A 542 -3.11 -23.95 -11.97
N ARG A 543 -3.08 -24.24 -13.27
CA ARG A 543 -4.18 -24.80 -14.08
C ARG A 543 -5.36 -23.85 -14.22
N SER A 544 -5.55 -23.35 -15.43
CA SER A 544 -6.81 -22.71 -15.83
C SER A 544 -7.96 -23.73 -15.85
N ASP A 545 -9.20 -23.26 -15.81
CA ASP A 545 -10.40 -24.11 -15.88
C ASP A 545 -10.40 -25.00 -17.15
N ALA A 546 -9.97 -24.46 -18.29
CA ALA A 546 -9.87 -25.20 -19.55
C ALA A 546 -8.83 -26.34 -19.49
N GLU A 547 -7.66 -26.09 -18.89
CA GLU A 547 -6.63 -27.12 -18.69
C GLU A 547 -7.10 -28.22 -17.74
N GLU A 548 -7.90 -27.86 -16.74
CA GLU A 548 -8.43 -28.82 -15.78
C GLU A 548 -9.50 -29.72 -16.38
N ARG A 549 -10.46 -29.13 -17.11
CA ARG A 549 -11.52 -29.87 -17.79
C ARG A 549 -10.98 -30.81 -18.86
N ALA A 550 -9.88 -30.45 -19.50
CA ALA A 550 -9.23 -31.28 -20.52
C ALA A 550 -8.76 -32.65 -19.98
N GLU A 551 -8.61 -32.81 -18.67
CA GLU A 551 -8.27 -34.11 -18.07
C GLU A 551 -9.45 -35.11 -18.09
N GLY A 552 -10.68 -34.66 -18.37
CA GLY A 552 -11.85 -35.53 -18.52
C GLY A 552 -12.38 -36.08 -17.19
N ARG A 553 -12.01 -35.49 -16.05
CA ARG A 553 -12.30 -35.99 -14.69
C ARG A 553 -13.45 -35.25 -13.99
N ASN A 554 -14.29 -34.54 -14.75
CA ASN A 554 -15.43 -33.76 -14.25
C ASN A 554 -15.08 -32.71 -13.17
N CYS A 555 -13.84 -32.23 -13.16
CA CYS A 555 -13.34 -31.16 -12.29
C CYS A 555 -13.04 -29.89 -13.08
N GLY A 556 -13.37 -28.73 -12.51
CA GLY A 556 -13.08 -27.40 -13.06
C GLY A 556 -12.63 -26.44 -11.96
N ALA A 557 -12.56 -25.14 -12.25
CA ALA A 557 -12.20 -24.14 -11.24
C ALA A 557 -13.28 -24.00 -10.16
N TYR A 558 -12.85 -23.84 -8.90
CA TYR A 558 -13.75 -23.65 -7.78
C TYR A 558 -14.51 -22.32 -7.91
N CYS A 559 -15.80 -22.32 -7.61
CA CYS A 559 -16.66 -21.15 -7.65
C CYS A 559 -17.16 -20.81 -6.25
N PHE A 560 -16.78 -19.64 -5.75
CA PHE A 560 -17.30 -19.12 -4.50
C PHE A 560 -18.68 -18.51 -4.75
N GLN A 561 -19.68 -18.93 -3.96
CA GLN A 561 -21.00 -18.31 -4.00
C GLN A 561 -20.85 -16.80 -3.71
N ARG A 562 -21.41 -15.95 -4.58
CA ARG A 562 -21.35 -14.47 -4.51
C ARG A 562 -20.01 -13.79 -4.81
N PHE A 563 -18.97 -14.53 -5.17
CA PHE A 563 -17.71 -13.96 -5.68
C PHE A 563 -17.43 -14.37 -7.13
N GLY A 564 -17.63 -15.65 -7.46
CA GLY A 564 -17.41 -16.20 -8.79
C GLY A 564 -16.29 -17.25 -8.84
N THR A 565 -15.92 -17.63 -10.06
CA THR A 565 -14.97 -18.70 -10.34
C THR A 565 -13.53 -18.21 -10.23
N LEU A 566 -12.68 -19.01 -9.59
CA LEU A 566 -11.24 -18.73 -9.54
C LEU A 566 -10.61 -18.80 -10.93
N VAL A 567 -9.65 -17.89 -11.20
CA VAL A 567 -8.92 -17.87 -12.49
C VAL A 567 -8.00 -19.07 -12.67
N TYR A 568 -7.43 -19.55 -11.57
CA TYR A 568 -6.72 -20.82 -11.49
C TYR A 568 -7.41 -21.73 -10.50
N CYS A 569 -7.36 -23.01 -10.78
CA CYS A 569 -7.91 -24.03 -9.92
C CYS A 569 -6.93 -24.42 -8.79
N GLY A 570 -5.63 -24.20 -8.98
CA GLY A 570 -4.59 -24.44 -7.97
C GLY A 570 -4.46 -23.32 -6.94
N LEU A 571 -3.49 -23.46 -6.03
CA LEU A 571 -3.31 -22.56 -4.90
C LEU A 571 -3.11 -21.09 -5.28
N GLN A 572 -2.56 -20.78 -6.45
CA GLN A 572 -2.42 -19.40 -6.91
C GLN A 572 -3.78 -18.72 -7.09
N GLY A 573 -4.80 -19.44 -7.55
CA GLY A 573 -6.15 -18.88 -7.71
C GLY A 573 -6.69 -18.37 -6.36
N LEU A 574 -6.47 -19.16 -5.31
CA LEU A 574 -6.76 -18.76 -3.93
C LEU A 574 -5.86 -17.63 -3.45
N MET A 575 -4.56 -17.70 -3.72
CA MET A 575 -3.61 -16.67 -3.30
C MET A 575 -3.91 -15.30 -3.91
N SER A 576 -4.42 -15.25 -5.15
CA SER A 576 -4.84 -14.00 -5.78
C SER A 576 -5.98 -13.34 -5.01
N VAL A 577 -6.99 -14.11 -4.58
CA VAL A 577 -8.09 -13.62 -3.72
C VAL A 577 -7.57 -13.28 -2.32
N LEU A 578 -6.79 -14.17 -1.74
CA LEU A 578 -6.20 -14.02 -0.40
C LEU A 578 -5.28 -12.80 -0.30
N SER A 579 -4.61 -12.39 -1.37
CA SER A 579 -3.70 -11.24 -1.31
C SER A 579 -4.43 -9.95 -0.91
N GLU A 580 -5.65 -9.76 -1.39
CA GLU A 580 -6.50 -8.64 -1.00
C GLU A 580 -7.10 -8.87 0.40
N VAL A 581 -7.75 -10.02 0.60
CA VAL A 581 -8.42 -10.38 1.86
C VAL A 581 -7.46 -10.29 3.05
N ARG A 582 -6.23 -10.81 2.89
CA ARG A 582 -5.18 -10.78 3.92
C ARG A 582 -4.74 -9.37 4.25
N SER A 583 -4.52 -8.54 3.25
CA SER A 583 -4.00 -7.18 3.46
C SER A 583 -4.97 -6.31 4.27
N LYS A 584 -6.28 -6.57 4.12
CA LYS A 584 -7.36 -5.87 4.81
C LYS A 584 -7.89 -6.63 6.04
N ASN A 585 -7.37 -7.84 6.30
CA ASN A 585 -7.92 -8.80 7.25
C ASN A 585 -9.46 -8.96 7.12
N ASP A 586 -9.96 -9.04 5.87
CA ASP A 586 -11.39 -9.03 5.54
C ASP A 586 -12.04 -10.40 5.80
N LEU A 587 -12.34 -10.67 7.07
CA LEU A 587 -13.04 -11.88 7.49
C LEU A 587 -14.49 -11.97 6.97
N GLY A 588 -15.04 -10.86 6.42
CA GLY A 588 -16.36 -10.79 5.81
C GLY A 588 -16.40 -11.18 4.33
N HIS A 589 -15.25 -11.47 3.72
CA HIS A 589 -15.17 -11.88 2.32
C HIS A 589 -15.91 -13.21 2.06
N PRO A 590 -16.59 -13.42 0.91
CA PRO A 590 -17.31 -14.67 0.60
C PRO A 590 -16.46 -15.95 0.66
N MET A 591 -15.15 -15.83 0.43
CA MET A 591 -14.19 -16.93 0.65
C MET A 591 -14.09 -17.32 2.13
N CYS A 592 -14.05 -16.35 3.04
CA CYS A 592 -14.04 -16.58 4.48
C CYS A 592 -15.38 -17.14 4.96
N ASP A 593 -16.50 -16.70 4.38
CA ASP A 593 -17.82 -17.31 4.62
C ASP A 593 -17.84 -18.78 4.18
N ASN A 594 -17.32 -19.09 2.99
CA ASN A 594 -17.24 -20.46 2.47
C ASN A 594 -16.39 -21.37 3.37
N LEU A 595 -15.20 -20.90 3.78
CA LEU A 595 -14.30 -21.60 4.71
C LEU A 595 -14.94 -21.81 6.09
N ARG A 596 -15.83 -20.91 6.55
CA ARG A 596 -16.58 -21.06 7.79
C ARG A 596 -17.77 -22.01 7.64
N ALA A 597 -18.41 -22.00 6.48
CA ALA A 597 -19.61 -22.78 6.22
C ALA A 597 -19.31 -24.28 6.00
N GLY A 598 -18.09 -24.63 5.55
CA GLY A 598 -17.70 -26.02 5.38
C GLY A 598 -16.30 -26.21 4.82
N ASP A 599 -15.92 -27.47 4.66
CA ASP A 599 -14.62 -27.96 4.20
C ASP A 599 -14.52 -28.16 2.68
N TRP A 600 -15.55 -27.79 1.93
CA TRP A 600 -15.64 -28.04 0.48
C TRP A 600 -14.44 -27.53 -0.32
N LEU A 601 -13.84 -26.41 0.07
CA LEU A 601 -12.65 -25.91 -0.60
C LEU A 601 -11.42 -26.78 -0.31
N MET A 602 -11.27 -27.25 0.94
CA MET A 602 -10.17 -28.15 1.33
C MET A 602 -10.34 -29.51 0.65
N ASP A 603 -11.56 -30.04 0.64
CA ASP A 603 -11.92 -31.26 -0.09
C ASP A 603 -11.66 -31.11 -1.58
N TYR A 604 -12.01 -29.98 -2.18
CA TYR A 604 -11.71 -29.70 -3.58
C TYR A 604 -10.20 -29.71 -3.86
N ILE A 605 -9.39 -29.04 -3.03
CA ILE A 605 -7.92 -29.00 -3.19
C ILE A 605 -7.33 -30.41 -3.04
N VAL A 606 -7.72 -31.15 -2.01
CA VAL A 606 -7.22 -32.51 -1.76
C VAL A 606 -7.68 -33.46 -2.86
N ALA A 607 -8.96 -33.47 -3.20
CA ALA A 607 -9.53 -34.33 -4.24
C ALA A 607 -8.94 -34.05 -5.62
N ARG A 608 -8.52 -32.82 -5.91
CA ARG A 608 -7.75 -32.45 -7.10
C ARG A 608 -6.34 -33.06 -7.07
N LEU A 609 -5.61 -32.85 -5.97
CA LEU A 609 -4.19 -33.19 -5.90
C LEU A 609 -3.92 -34.70 -5.67
N ALA A 610 -4.84 -35.40 -5.01
CA ALA A 610 -4.74 -36.84 -4.73
C ALA A 610 -4.82 -37.73 -5.99
N GLN A 611 -5.15 -37.16 -7.14
CA GLN A 611 -5.33 -37.89 -8.39
C GLN A 611 -4.02 -38.23 -9.11
N GLU A 612 -2.88 -37.69 -8.66
CA GLU A 612 -1.57 -37.94 -9.25
C GLU A 612 -0.57 -38.42 -8.21
N LYS A 613 0.26 -39.40 -8.59
CA LYS A 613 1.26 -39.95 -7.66
C LYS A 613 2.48 -39.04 -7.49
N SER A 614 2.77 -38.16 -8.46
CA SER A 614 3.93 -37.27 -8.43
C SER A 614 3.79 -36.12 -7.43
N THR A 615 2.57 -35.71 -7.12
CA THR A 615 2.25 -34.73 -6.06
C THR A 615 2.37 -35.32 -4.65
N LEU A 616 2.73 -36.61 -4.48
CA LEU A 616 2.75 -37.34 -3.20
C LEU A 616 4.15 -37.60 -2.59
N LYS A 617 5.29 -37.32 -3.26
CA LYS A 617 6.64 -37.65 -2.73
C LYS A 617 7.70 -36.56 -3.01
N VAL A 618 8.70 -36.46 -2.10
CA VAL A 618 9.56 -35.27 -1.91
C VAL A 618 11.02 -35.43 -2.38
N ASN A 619 11.48 -34.58 -3.33
CA ASN A 619 12.89 -34.21 -3.49
C ASN A 619 13.10 -32.85 -4.24
N ALA A 620 14.19 -32.13 -3.95
CA ALA A 620 14.42 -30.71 -4.31
C ALA A 620 14.83 -30.44 -5.77
N LEU A 621 14.37 -29.30 -6.34
CA LEU A 621 14.69 -28.86 -7.71
C LEU A 621 15.80 -27.80 -7.79
N PRO A 622 16.62 -27.82 -8.86
CA PRO A 622 17.58 -26.75 -9.17
C PRO A 622 16.91 -25.59 -9.94
N THR A 623 16.79 -24.41 -9.34
CA THR A 623 16.46 -23.15 -10.03
C THR A 623 17.76 -22.42 -10.44
N PRO A 624 17.89 -21.89 -11.69
CA PRO A 624 19.10 -21.18 -12.11
C PRO A 624 19.42 -19.96 -11.24
N ARG A 625 20.72 -19.61 -11.10
CA ARG A 625 21.19 -18.47 -10.29
C ARG A 625 20.53 -17.15 -10.68
N PHE A 626 20.33 -16.90 -11.99
CA PHE A 626 19.67 -15.70 -12.51
C PHE A 626 18.27 -15.49 -11.92
N VAL A 627 17.46 -16.55 -11.87
CA VAL A 627 16.10 -16.50 -11.31
C VAL A 627 16.15 -16.52 -9.78
N LYS A 628 16.98 -17.38 -9.19
CA LYS A 628 17.08 -17.56 -7.73
C LYS A 628 17.51 -16.28 -7.00
N HIS A 629 18.47 -15.55 -7.57
CA HIS A 629 19.00 -14.30 -7.03
C HIS A 629 18.47 -13.06 -7.75
N GLY A 630 17.52 -13.24 -8.68
CA GLY A 630 16.90 -12.15 -9.42
C GLY A 630 15.95 -11.33 -8.55
N SER A 631 15.56 -10.15 -9.06
CA SER A 631 14.54 -9.32 -8.43
C SER A 631 13.18 -10.04 -8.35
N THR A 632 12.26 -9.48 -7.57
CA THR A 632 10.87 -10.00 -7.52
C THR A 632 10.25 -10.08 -8.91
N LEU A 633 10.47 -9.07 -9.77
CA LEU A 633 9.98 -9.06 -11.15
C LEU A 633 10.59 -10.18 -12.01
N VAL A 634 11.89 -10.47 -11.87
CA VAL A 634 12.53 -11.61 -12.58
C VAL A 634 11.86 -12.92 -12.20
N ARG A 635 11.59 -13.12 -10.90
CA ARG A 635 10.93 -14.33 -10.41
C ARG A 635 9.49 -14.43 -10.89
N GLU A 636 8.77 -13.33 -10.93
CA GLU A 636 7.39 -13.28 -11.44
C GLU A 636 7.30 -13.54 -12.94
N LEU A 637 8.18 -12.93 -13.74
CA LEU A 637 8.26 -13.23 -15.16
C LEU A 637 8.64 -14.70 -15.40
N ALA A 638 9.57 -15.25 -14.61
CA ALA A 638 9.95 -16.65 -14.67
C ALA A 638 8.82 -17.62 -14.26
N LEU A 639 7.89 -17.21 -13.38
CA LEU A 639 6.70 -18.01 -13.07
C LEU A 639 5.82 -18.22 -14.29
N GLY A 640 5.84 -17.33 -15.28
CA GLY A 640 5.19 -17.54 -16.58
C GLY A 640 5.59 -18.86 -17.24
N SER A 641 6.84 -19.32 -17.02
CA SER A 641 7.29 -20.65 -17.46
C SER A 641 6.49 -21.78 -16.81
N VAL A 642 6.27 -21.70 -15.50
CA VAL A 642 5.50 -22.71 -14.75
C VAL A 642 4.03 -22.64 -15.12
N VAL A 643 3.47 -21.45 -15.31
CA VAL A 643 2.06 -21.27 -15.69
C VAL A 643 1.77 -21.86 -17.06
N LEU A 644 2.61 -21.57 -18.05
CA LEU A 644 2.31 -21.82 -19.47
C LEU A 644 2.88 -23.13 -20.00
N ALA A 645 3.94 -23.67 -19.39
CA ALA A 645 4.51 -24.96 -19.75
C ALA A 645 4.14 -26.06 -18.74
N GLY A 646 3.20 -26.90 -19.15
CA GLY A 646 2.69 -28.06 -18.41
C GLY A 646 2.23 -29.16 -19.37
N PHE A 647 2.01 -30.37 -18.85
CA PHE A 647 1.36 -31.43 -19.62
C PHE A 647 -0.16 -31.22 -19.60
N VAL A 648 -0.80 -31.29 -20.78
CA VAL A 648 -2.26 -31.21 -20.92
C VAL A 648 -2.75 -32.36 -21.81
N PRO A 649 -3.62 -33.24 -21.31
CA PRO A 649 -4.24 -34.28 -22.11
C PRO A 649 -4.94 -33.71 -23.35
N GLY A 650 -4.78 -34.38 -24.49
CA GLY A 650 -5.35 -33.92 -25.76
C GLY A 650 -4.47 -32.94 -26.55
N ALA A 651 -3.44 -32.37 -25.94
CA ALA A 651 -2.50 -31.43 -26.57
C ALA A 651 -1.06 -31.98 -26.63
N HIS A 652 -0.91 -33.26 -26.99
CA HIS A 652 0.35 -34.00 -26.99
C HIS A 652 1.34 -33.48 -28.04
N LEU A 653 2.62 -33.65 -27.76
CA LEU A 653 3.66 -33.57 -28.78
C LEU A 653 3.57 -34.79 -29.72
N PRO A 654 3.98 -34.65 -31.00
CA PRO A 654 4.24 -35.80 -31.85
C PRO A 654 5.29 -36.74 -31.21
N PRO A 655 5.23 -38.04 -31.54
CA PRO A 655 6.12 -39.03 -30.94
C PRO A 655 7.58 -38.73 -31.26
N LEU A 656 8.45 -38.82 -30.24
CA LEU A 656 9.88 -38.59 -30.38
C LEU A 656 10.64 -39.86 -30.82
N SER A 657 11.91 -39.70 -31.22
CA SER A 657 12.74 -40.83 -31.66
C SER A 657 13.02 -41.78 -30.50
N LYS A 658 12.94 -43.09 -30.74
CA LYS A 658 13.34 -44.11 -29.75
C LYS A 658 14.86 -44.20 -29.58
N GLN A 659 15.62 -43.59 -30.50
CA GLN A 659 17.09 -43.59 -30.51
C GLN A 659 17.68 -42.35 -29.79
N LEU A 660 16.86 -41.59 -29.07
CA LEU A 660 17.34 -40.41 -28.34
C LEU A 660 18.32 -40.79 -27.23
N VAL A 661 19.44 -40.07 -27.18
CA VAL A 661 20.37 -40.14 -26.05
C VAL A 661 19.68 -39.57 -24.79
N PRO A 662 19.78 -40.25 -23.63
CA PRO A 662 19.18 -39.81 -22.37
C PRO A 662 19.47 -38.33 -22.03
N PRO A 663 18.54 -37.64 -21.33
CA PRO A 663 17.30 -38.16 -20.76
C PRO A 663 16.21 -38.40 -21.81
N LEU A 664 15.46 -39.49 -21.62
CA LEU A 664 14.33 -39.87 -22.48
C LEU A 664 13.06 -39.11 -22.08
N PRO A 665 12.08 -38.97 -22.98
CA PRO A 665 10.78 -38.38 -22.68
C PRO A 665 10.10 -39.04 -21.46
N PRO A 666 9.47 -38.25 -20.57
CA PRO A 666 8.70 -38.80 -19.46
C PRO A 666 7.49 -39.57 -19.99
N HIS A 667 7.12 -40.65 -19.29
CA HIS A 667 6.00 -41.50 -19.68
C HIS A 667 5.13 -41.86 -18.48
N ARG A 668 3.83 -42.05 -18.74
CA ARG A 668 2.85 -42.55 -17.79
C ARG A 668 2.27 -43.87 -18.30
N MET A 669 1.98 -44.77 -17.37
CA MET A 669 1.22 -45.99 -17.67
C MET A 669 -0.27 -45.70 -17.49
N GLN A 670 -1.06 -45.95 -18.53
CA GLN A 670 -2.52 -45.93 -18.47
C GLN A 670 -3.04 -47.33 -18.83
N GLY A 671 -3.29 -48.15 -17.80
CA GLY A 671 -3.46 -49.60 -17.97
C GLY A 671 -2.17 -50.22 -18.54
N ASP A 672 -2.30 -51.00 -19.62
CA ASP A 672 -1.17 -51.62 -20.32
C ASP A 672 -0.51 -50.71 -21.38
N ARG A 673 -1.02 -49.49 -21.58
CA ARG A 673 -0.51 -48.54 -22.58
C ARG A 673 0.47 -47.55 -21.98
N ARG A 674 1.64 -47.41 -22.62
CA ARG A 674 2.66 -46.41 -22.29
C ARG A 674 2.42 -45.14 -23.10
N GLU A 675 2.16 -44.03 -22.41
CA GLU A 675 1.89 -42.73 -23.01
C GLU A 675 3.04 -41.74 -22.69
N GLU A 676 3.53 -41.03 -23.71
CA GLU A 676 4.51 -39.94 -23.52
C GLU A 676 3.80 -38.70 -22.96
N VAL A 677 4.29 -38.20 -21.82
CA VAL A 677 3.69 -37.09 -21.07
C VAL A 677 4.59 -35.85 -21.08
N CYS A 678 5.12 -35.53 -22.26
CA CYS A 678 5.97 -34.35 -22.46
C CYS A 678 5.22 -33.06 -22.14
N THR A 679 5.91 -32.14 -21.46
CA THR A 679 5.45 -30.78 -21.26
C THR A 679 5.22 -30.08 -22.60
N THR A 680 4.09 -29.39 -22.73
CA THR A 680 3.76 -28.53 -23.87
C THR A 680 3.59 -27.08 -23.43
N LEU A 681 3.91 -26.15 -24.33
CA LEU A 681 3.85 -24.71 -24.05
C LEU A 681 2.57 -24.14 -24.65
N ALA A 682 1.68 -23.62 -23.80
CA ALA A 682 0.54 -22.84 -24.25
C ALA A 682 1.01 -21.49 -24.81
N ALA A 683 0.38 -21.01 -25.88
CA ALA A 683 0.55 -19.63 -26.30
C ALA A 683 0.06 -18.66 -25.20
N GLY A 684 -1.10 -18.96 -24.61
CA GLY A 684 -1.77 -18.14 -23.61
C GLY A 684 -2.92 -18.81 -22.88
N LEU A 685 -3.24 -18.32 -21.69
CA LEU A 685 -4.41 -18.77 -20.95
C LEU A 685 -5.45 -17.66 -20.84
N PRO A 686 -6.77 -18.00 -20.89
CA PRO A 686 -7.31 -19.36 -21.04
C PRO A 686 -7.54 -19.79 -22.50
N HIS A 687 -7.40 -18.90 -23.48
CA HIS A 687 -7.87 -19.14 -24.86
C HIS A 687 -7.09 -20.22 -25.61
N PHE A 688 -5.78 -20.32 -25.36
CA PHE A 688 -4.86 -21.25 -26.04
C PHE A 688 -4.33 -22.31 -25.07
N ALA A 689 -5.22 -22.78 -24.21
CA ALA A 689 -4.89 -23.62 -23.06
C ALA A 689 -4.87 -25.13 -23.37
N ALA A 690 -5.74 -25.62 -24.25
CA ALA A 690 -5.96 -27.05 -24.43
C ALA A 690 -6.34 -27.43 -25.87
N GLY A 691 -6.35 -28.74 -26.14
CA GLY A 691 -6.70 -29.30 -27.45
C GLY A 691 -5.74 -28.86 -28.56
N TYR A 692 -6.27 -28.73 -29.78
CA TYR A 692 -5.48 -28.33 -30.94
C TYR A 692 -4.93 -26.89 -30.81
N MET A 693 -5.65 -26.00 -30.11
CA MET A 693 -5.32 -24.58 -29.94
C MET A 693 -4.14 -24.30 -28.99
N ARG A 694 -3.56 -25.31 -28.31
CA ARG A 694 -2.50 -25.07 -27.32
C ARG A 694 -1.15 -24.76 -27.95
N ASN A 695 -0.74 -25.57 -28.92
CA ASN A 695 0.62 -25.62 -29.43
C ASN A 695 0.75 -24.84 -30.74
N TRP A 696 1.25 -23.61 -30.65
CA TRP A 696 1.55 -22.76 -31.79
C TRP A 696 3.06 -22.65 -32.01
N GLY A 697 3.56 -23.03 -33.19
CA GLY A 697 4.99 -23.07 -33.50
C GLY A 697 5.64 -21.70 -33.35
N ARG A 698 5.01 -20.65 -33.88
CA ARG A 698 5.48 -19.27 -33.74
C ARG A 698 5.65 -18.86 -32.28
N ASP A 699 4.57 -18.89 -31.50
CA ASP A 699 4.56 -18.49 -30.09
C ASP A 699 5.54 -19.34 -29.27
N THR A 700 5.61 -20.64 -29.55
CA THR A 700 6.53 -21.56 -28.89
C THR A 700 7.97 -21.10 -29.06
N PHE A 701 8.41 -20.85 -30.29
CA PHE A 701 9.81 -20.54 -30.59
C PHE A 701 10.20 -19.09 -30.30
N ILE A 702 9.26 -18.16 -30.29
CA ILE A 702 9.52 -16.81 -29.75
C ILE A 702 9.71 -16.89 -28.22
N SER A 703 8.95 -17.76 -27.53
CA SER A 703 8.95 -17.83 -26.07
C SER A 703 10.00 -18.80 -25.49
N LEU A 704 10.56 -19.70 -26.31
CA LEU A 704 11.38 -20.82 -25.85
C LEU A 704 12.63 -20.35 -25.10
N ARG A 705 13.32 -19.33 -25.61
CA ARG A 705 14.53 -18.77 -25.00
C ARG A 705 14.22 -18.23 -23.59
N GLY A 706 13.31 -17.25 -23.49
CA GLY A 706 12.92 -16.68 -22.21
C GLY A 706 12.32 -17.68 -21.22
N LEU A 707 11.30 -18.46 -21.62
CA LEU A 707 10.55 -19.29 -20.67
C LEU A 707 11.16 -20.66 -20.40
N LEU A 708 12.01 -21.22 -21.26
CA LEU A 708 12.58 -22.56 -21.04
C LEU A 708 14.10 -22.56 -20.91
N LEU A 709 14.84 -21.75 -21.68
CA LEU A 709 16.31 -21.73 -21.59
C LEU A 709 16.78 -20.97 -20.34
N LEU A 710 16.32 -19.73 -20.16
CA LEU A 710 16.74 -18.87 -19.05
C LEU A 710 16.24 -19.37 -17.68
N THR A 711 15.16 -20.15 -17.66
CA THR A 711 14.56 -20.74 -16.46
C THR A 711 15.10 -22.14 -16.11
N GLY A 712 15.95 -22.73 -16.97
CA GLY A 712 16.59 -24.02 -16.70
C GLY A 712 15.83 -25.25 -17.19
N ARG A 713 14.72 -25.09 -17.94
CA ARG A 713 13.89 -26.20 -18.48
C ARG A 713 14.44 -26.75 -19.79
N HIS A 714 15.74 -27.06 -19.79
CA HIS A 714 16.50 -27.42 -21.00
C HIS A 714 16.06 -28.75 -21.64
N GLN A 715 15.61 -29.70 -20.83
CA GLN A 715 15.15 -31.01 -21.33
C GLN A 715 13.85 -30.86 -22.12
N GLU A 716 12.91 -30.06 -21.59
CA GLU A 716 11.63 -29.81 -22.24
C GLU A 716 11.79 -28.99 -23.52
N ALA A 717 12.68 -27.97 -23.50
CA ALA A 717 13.04 -27.22 -24.70
C ALA A 717 13.59 -28.14 -25.80
N ARG A 718 14.47 -29.09 -25.46
CA ARG A 718 14.98 -30.10 -26.40
C ARG A 718 13.85 -30.92 -27.02
N PHE A 719 12.90 -31.38 -26.21
CA PHE A 719 11.77 -32.19 -26.69
C PHE A 719 10.85 -31.40 -27.62
N LEU A 720 10.56 -30.13 -27.32
CA LEU A 720 9.78 -29.25 -28.19
C LEU A 720 10.48 -29.02 -29.54
N LEU A 721 11.78 -28.72 -29.53
CA LEU A 721 12.57 -28.49 -30.74
C LEU A 721 12.57 -29.72 -31.67
N LEU A 722 12.76 -30.91 -31.09
CA LEU A 722 12.75 -32.17 -31.84
C LEU A 722 11.33 -32.50 -32.33
N ALA A 723 10.31 -32.35 -31.50
CA ALA A 723 8.92 -32.65 -31.84
C ALA A 723 8.43 -31.83 -33.05
N PHE A 724 8.63 -30.51 -33.04
CA PHE A 724 8.28 -29.67 -34.18
C PHE A 724 9.17 -29.90 -35.40
N GLY A 725 10.48 -30.16 -35.20
CA GLY A 725 11.38 -30.53 -36.28
C GLY A 725 10.95 -31.82 -36.99
N GLY A 726 10.45 -32.80 -36.23
CA GLY A 726 9.85 -34.02 -36.75
C GLY A 726 8.64 -33.75 -37.65
N CYS A 727 7.91 -32.66 -37.40
CA CYS A 727 6.77 -32.26 -38.21
C CYS A 727 7.16 -31.68 -39.57
N LEU A 728 8.20 -30.81 -39.68
CA LEU A 728 8.64 -30.02 -40.87
C LEU A 728 7.69 -30.13 -42.10
N ARG A 729 8.06 -30.36 -43.36
CA ARG A 729 7.16 -30.48 -44.55
C ARG A 729 7.05 -29.18 -45.36
N HIS A 730 7.16 -29.35 -46.67
CA HIS A 730 7.28 -28.26 -47.64
C HIS A 730 8.47 -27.32 -47.38
N GLY A 731 9.39 -27.68 -46.47
CA GLY A 731 10.42 -26.78 -45.95
C GLY A 731 9.95 -25.86 -44.80
N LEU A 732 8.74 -26.03 -44.28
CA LEU A 732 8.13 -25.17 -43.25
C LEU A 732 7.87 -25.94 -41.96
N ILE A 733 7.87 -25.23 -40.82
CA ILE A 733 7.39 -25.72 -39.52
C ILE A 733 5.92 -25.31 -39.38
N PRO A 734 5.05 -26.18 -38.84
CA PRO A 734 3.63 -25.86 -38.74
C PRO A 734 3.38 -24.72 -37.75
N ASN A 735 2.39 -23.87 -38.06
CA ASN A 735 1.90 -22.88 -37.10
C ASN A 735 1.09 -23.59 -36.02
N LEU A 736 0.09 -24.37 -36.42
CA LEU A 736 -0.72 -25.18 -35.51
C LEU A 736 -0.19 -26.60 -35.51
N LEU A 737 0.26 -27.12 -34.36
CA LEU A 737 0.91 -28.43 -34.30
C LEU A 737 -0.08 -29.61 -34.41
N ASP A 738 -1.21 -29.56 -33.69
CA ASP A 738 -2.19 -30.66 -33.50
C ASP A 738 -1.58 -32.08 -33.55
N LYS A 739 -0.70 -32.38 -32.58
CA LYS A 739 0.02 -33.66 -32.42
C LYS A 739 0.89 -34.09 -33.63
N GLY A 740 1.06 -33.23 -34.62
CA GLY A 740 1.78 -33.47 -35.87
C GLY A 740 0.96 -34.12 -36.99
N THR A 741 -0.24 -34.66 -36.70
CA THR A 741 -1.05 -35.39 -37.68
C THR A 741 -1.98 -34.49 -38.49
N HIS A 742 -2.59 -33.48 -37.86
CA HIS A 742 -3.40 -32.46 -38.55
C HIS A 742 -2.76 -31.07 -38.45
N ALA A 743 -1.43 -31.04 -38.45
CA ALA A 743 -0.67 -29.79 -38.39
C ALA A 743 -0.97 -28.88 -39.59
N ARG A 744 -1.09 -27.57 -39.34
CA ARG A 744 -1.40 -26.56 -40.37
C ARG A 744 -0.15 -25.76 -40.75
N TYR A 745 0.08 -25.59 -42.05
CA TYR A 745 1.28 -24.97 -42.63
C TYR A 745 0.95 -23.66 -43.35
N ASN A 746 0.28 -22.75 -42.64
CA ASN A 746 -0.15 -21.45 -43.17
C ASN A 746 0.83 -20.31 -42.84
N CYS A 747 1.90 -20.58 -42.09
CA CYS A 747 2.90 -19.59 -41.70
C CYS A 747 4.24 -19.81 -42.42
N ARG A 748 4.91 -18.72 -42.78
CA ARG A 748 6.29 -18.71 -43.32
C ARG A 748 7.34 -18.37 -42.27
N ASP A 749 6.93 -17.90 -41.09
CA ASP A 749 7.83 -17.39 -40.05
C ASP A 749 8.26 -18.45 -39.02
N ALA A 750 7.39 -19.39 -38.65
CA ALA A 750 7.66 -20.37 -37.60
C ALA A 750 8.94 -21.21 -37.85
N VAL A 751 9.28 -21.52 -39.10
CA VAL A 751 10.52 -22.25 -39.45
C VAL A 751 11.77 -21.46 -39.09
N TRP A 752 11.76 -20.16 -39.31
CA TRP A 752 12.89 -19.29 -39.00
C TRP A 752 13.05 -19.08 -37.50
N TRP A 753 11.94 -18.96 -36.77
CA TRP A 753 11.95 -18.94 -35.31
C TRP A 753 12.42 -20.26 -34.70
N TRP A 754 12.02 -21.39 -35.28
CA TRP A 754 12.51 -22.71 -34.89
C TRP A 754 14.02 -22.83 -35.08
N LEU A 755 14.55 -22.43 -36.25
CA LEU A 755 15.99 -22.41 -36.52
C LEU A 755 16.75 -21.53 -35.53
N GLN A 756 16.22 -20.33 -35.24
CA GLN A 756 16.78 -19.43 -34.23
C GLN A 756 16.77 -20.05 -32.83
N SER A 757 15.70 -20.74 -32.44
CA SER A 757 15.61 -21.44 -31.16
C SER A 757 16.59 -22.63 -31.05
N VAL A 758 16.81 -23.37 -32.15
CA VAL A 758 17.84 -24.42 -32.19
C VAL A 758 19.23 -23.80 -32.01
N GLN A 759 19.51 -22.68 -32.69
CA GLN A 759 20.74 -21.93 -32.53
C GLN A 759 20.94 -21.47 -31.08
N ASP A 760 19.92 -20.86 -30.46
CA ASP A 760 19.99 -20.36 -29.09
C ASP A 760 20.21 -21.49 -28.08
N TYR A 761 19.56 -22.64 -28.28
CA TYR A 761 19.78 -23.83 -27.46
C TYR A 761 21.23 -24.32 -27.54
N CYS A 762 21.79 -24.44 -28.75
CA CYS A 762 23.16 -24.90 -28.94
C CYS A 762 24.18 -23.94 -28.32
N LYS A 763 24.00 -22.62 -28.53
CA LYS A 763 24.93 -21.59 -28.06
C LYS A 763 24.86 -21.37 -26.55
N GLU A 764 23.67 -21.27 -25.98
CA GLU A 764 23.51 -20.88 -24.57
C GLU A 764 23.55 -22.06 -23.59
N ILE A 765 23.05 -23.23 -24.00
CA ILE A 765 22.89 -24.37 -23.08
C ILE A 765 24.02 -25.38 -23.22
N LEU A 766 24.17 -25.97 -24.40
CA LEU A 766 25.13 -27.05 -24.59
C LEU A 766 26.58 -26.54 -24.64
N LYS A 767 26.79 -25.30 -25.12
CA LYS A 767 28.11 -24.71 -25.40
C LYS A 767 28.97 -25.55 -26.37
N ASN A 768 28.39 -26.61 -26.92
CA ASN A 768 28.87 -27.45 -28.00
C ASN A 768 27.62 -27.86 -28.84
N PRO A 769 27.78 -28.22 -30.11
CA PRO A 769 26.64 -28.46 -30.98
C PRO A 769 26.13 -29.91 -31.01
N SER A 770 26.32 -30.72 -29.96
CA SER A 770 25.95 -32.15 -29.97
C SER A 770 24.47 -32.43 -30.25
N MET A 771 23.59 -31.42 -30.14
CA MET A 771 22.17 -31.55 -30.47
C MET A 771 21.90 -31.74 -31.97
N VAL A 772 22.67 -31.13 -32.88
CA VAL A 772 22.32 -31.15 -34.31
C VAL A 772 22.48 -32.54 -34.93
N SER A 773 23.34 -33.38 -34.38
CA SER A 773 23.51 -34.77 -34.83
C SER A 773 22.58 -35.76 -34.11
N THR A 774 21.65 -35.28 -33.27
CA THR A 774 20.69 -36.14 -32.55
C THR A 774 19.61 -36.70 -33.50
N ALA A 775 19.24 -37.97 -33.31
CA ALA A 775 18.15 -38.60 -34.06
C ALA A 775 16.81 -37.87 -33.84
N ASN A 776 16.17 -37.46 -34.93
CA ASN A 776 14.88 -36.80 -34.97
C ASN A 776 13.85 -37.67 -35.70
N LYS A 777 12.65 -37.84 -35.11
CA LYS A 777 11.60 -38.69 -35.68
C LYS A 777 10.75 -37.89 -36.67
N ARG A 778 11.05 -38.05 -37.95
CA ARG A 778 10.39 -37.36 -39.06
C ARG A 778 9.05 -37.98 -39.37
N ILE A 779 7.98 -37.19 -39.37
CA ILE A 779 6.65 -37.57 -39.84
C ILE A 779 6.53 -37.18 -41.31
N LYS A 780 6.37 -38.18 -42.19
CA LYS A 780 6.17 -37.99 -43.63
C LYS A 780 4.74 -38.39 -44.01
N THR A 781 4.19 -37.68 -44.98
CA THR A 781 2.86 -37.97 -45.53
C THR A 781 2.96 -38.12 -47.04
N LEU A 782 2.59 -39.29 -47.55
CA LEU A 782 2.52 -39.58 -48.99
C LEU A 782 1.06 -39.52 -49.46
N SER A 783 0.82 -38.86 -50.60
CA SER A 783 -0.47 -38.93 -51.29
C SER A 783 -0.52 -40.21 -52.13
N ARG A 784 -1.58 -41.01 -51.96
CA ARG A 784 -1.97 -42.10 -52.86
C ARG A 784 -3.42 -41.87 -53.29
N GLY A 785 -3.61 -41.15 -54.39
CA GLY A 785 -4.93 -40.69 -54.81
C GLY A 785 -5.54 -39.69 -53.81
N ASP A 786 -6.82 -39.85 -53.47
CA ASP A 786 -7.53 -38.99 -52.51
C ASP A 786 -7.22 -39.31 -51.03
N GLN A 787 -6.40 -40.35 -50.76
CA GLN A 787 -6.00 -40.74 -49.41
C GLN A 787 -4.53 -40.39 -49.13
N TRP A 788 -4.25 -40.12 -47.85
CA TRP A 788 -2.92 -39.74 -47.38
C TRP A 788 -2.41 -40.77 -46.38
N GLU A 789 -1.31 -41.44 -46.71
CA GLU A 789 -0.62 -42.36 -45.79
C GLU A 789 0.38 -41.56 -44.94
N VAL A 790 0.32 -41.75 -43.61
CA VAL A 790 1.26 -41.15 -42.65
C VAL A 790 2.24 -42.23 -42.19
N PHE A 791 3.54 -41.97 -42.33
CA PHE A 791 4.60 -42.86 -41.81
C PHE A 791 5.70 -42.03 -41.13
N SER A 792 6.52 -42.68 -40.30
CA SER A 792 7.61 -42.02 -39.59
C SER A 792 8.96 -42.66 -39.87
N GLN A 793 10.01 -41.85 -39.96
CA GLN A 793 11.40 -42.28 -40.19
C GLN A 793 12.33 -41.51 -39.24
N ASP A 794 13.34 -42.16 -38.66
CA ASP A 794 14.37 -41.45 -37.90
C ASP A 794 15.42 -40.86 -38.85
N MET A 795 15.81 -39.60 -38.66
CA MET A 795 16.88 -38.92 -39.39
C MET A 795 17.61 -37.91 -38.48
N PRO A 796 18.91 -37.63 -38.67
CA PRO A 796 19.62 -36.60 -37.92
C PRO A 796 18.95 -35.23 -38.02
N LEU A 797 18.95 -34.45 -36.92
CA LEU A 797 18.36 -33.11 -36.90
C LEU A 797 19.04 -32.16 -37.91
N GLU A 798 20.34 -32.30 -38.15
CA GLU A 798 21.10 -31.55 -39.15
C GLU A 798 20.56 -31.74 -40.59
N GLU A 799 20.08 -32.94 -40.94
CA GLU A 799 19.43 -33.17 -42.23
C GLU A 799 18.07 -32.46 -42.32
N VAL A 800 17.33 -32.36 -41.22
CA VAL A 800 16.05 -31.64 -41.15
C VAL A 800 16.28 -30.12 -41.29
N ILE A 801 17.33 -29.61 -40.65
CA ILE A 801 17.75 -28.21 -40.78
C ILE A 801 18.15 -27.93 -42.23
N GLN A 802 18.94 -28.82 -42.85
CA GLN A 802 19.32 -28.70 -44.25
C GLN A 802 18.10 -28.73 -45.17
N GLU A 803 17.16 -29.67 -44.97
CA GLU A 803 15.91 -29.76 -45.74
C GLU A 803 15.15 -28.43 -45.69
N ALA A 804 15.02 -27.82 -44.50
CA ALA A 804 14.29 -26.56 -44.34
C ALA A 804 14.88 -25.44 -45.22
N ILE A 805 16.20 -25.23 -45.16
CA ILE A 805 16.87 -24.12 -45.85
C ILE A 805 17.00 -24.42 -47.36
N GLN A 806 17.32 -25.66 -47.71
CA GLN A 806 17.41 -26.15 -49.09
C GLN A 806 16.08 -25.94 -49.83
N ARG A 807 14.94 -26.30 -49.22
CA ARG A 807 13.61 -26.11 -49.82
C ARG A 807 13.27 -24.64 -50.04
N HIS A 808 13.63 -23.75 -49.11
CA HIS A 808 13.44 -22.31 -49.31
C HIS A 808 14.28 -21.80 -50.48
N PHE A 809 15.51 -22.29 -50.63
CA PHE A 809 16.37 -21.90 -51.74
C PHE A 809 15.83 -22.40 -53.09
N GLU A 810 15.37 -23.65 -53.17
CA GLU A 810 14.72 -24.25 -54.35
C GLU A 810 13.46 -23.47 -54.76
N GLY A 811 12.67 -23.05 -53.77
CA GLY A 811 11.36 -22.43 -53.96
C GLY A 811 10.25 -23.37 -53.52
N ILE A 812 9.40 -22.86 -52.63
CA ILE A 812 8.27 -23.56 -52.04
C ILE A 812 7.00 -23.00 -52.69
N SER A 813 6.22 -23.87 -53.32
CA SER A 813 4.88 -23.56 -53.79
C SER A 813 3.99 -24.79 -53.56
N PHE A 814 2.95 -24.63 -52.76
CA PHE A 814 1.97 -25.68 -52.51
C PHE A 814 0.61 -25.07 -52.13
N ARG A 815 -0.43 -25.89 -52.24
CA ARG A 815 -1.76 -25.58 -51.71
C ARG A 815 -1.94 -26.27 -50.37
N GLU A 816 -2.46 -25.57 -49.35
CA GLU A 816 -2.71 -26.13 -48.03
C GLU A 816 -3.54 -27.43 -48.14
N ARG A 817 -3.11 -28.46 -47.41
CA ARG A 817 -3.81 -29.75 -47.39
C ARG A 817 -5.20 -29.56 -46.77
N ASN A 818 -6.21 -30.13 -47.40
CA ASN A 818 -7.62 -29.98 -47.02
C ASN A 818 -8.15 -28.54 -47.16
N ALA A 819 -7.56 -27.73 -48.06
CA ALA A 819 -8.00 -26.36 -48.35
C ALA A 819 -9.52 -26.25 -48.58
N GLY A 820 -10.13 -25.28 -47.91
CA GLY A 820 -11.58 -25.06 -47.89
C GLY A 820 -12.10 -24.78 -46.49
N TYR A 821 -13.43 -24.69 -46.37
CA TYR A 821 -14.13 -24.28 -45.15
C TYR A 821 -13.81 -25.14 -43.91
N GLN A 822 -13.38 -26.39 -44.10
CA GLN A 822 -13.05 -27.31 -43.02
C GLN A 822 -11.80 -26.91 -42.21
N ILE A 823 -10.85 -26.19 -42.82
CA ILE A 823 -9.62 -25.75 -42.15
C ILE A 823 -9.57 -24.23 -41.92
N ASP A 824 -10.30 -23.46 -42.73
CA ASP A 824 -10.42 -22.02 -42.57
C ASP A 824 -11.75 -21.54 -43.18
N SER A 825 -12.64 -21.00 -42.35
CA SER A 825 -13.97 -20.54 -42.77
C SER A 825 -13.99 -19.13 -43.34
N GLN A 826 -12.86 -18.41 -43.27
CA GLN A 826 -12.76 -17.00 -43.65
C GLN A 826 -11.90 -16.80 -44.89
N MET A 827 -10.83 -17.56 -45.04
CA MET A 827 -9.85 -17.44 -46.14
C MET A 827 -10.46 -17.69 -47.53
N THR A 828 -10.03 -16.93 -48.54
CA THR A 828 -10.44 -17.14 -49.94
C THR A 828 -9.73 -18.33 -50.58
N HIS A 829 -10.19 -18.73 -51.76
CA HIS A 829 -9.61 -19.84 -52.52
C HIS A 829 -8.10 -19.65 -52.82
N GLU A 830 -7.68 -18.42 -53.09
CA GLU A 830 -6.30 -18.03 -53.38
C GLU A 830 -5.43 -17.99 -52.12
N GLY A 831 -6.02 -17.69 -50.96
CA GLY A 831 -5.29 -17.60 -49.68
C GLY A 831 -4.66 -18.93 -49.25
N PHE A 832 -5.24 -20.06 -49.66
CA PHE A 832 -4.71 -21.40 -49.39
C PHE A 832 -3.45 -21.76 -50.20
N ASN A 833 -3.07 -20.94 -51.19
CA ASN A 833 -1.82 -21.13 -51.92
C ASN A 833 -0.69 -20.46 -51.14
N VAL A 834 0.29 -21.26 -50.71
CA VAL A 834 1.42 -20.82 -49.90
C VAL A 834 2.68 -20.87 -50.76
N GLU A 835 3.36 -19.73 -50.82
CA GLU A 835 4.63 -19.57 -51.53
C GLU A 835 5.70 -19.03 -50.59
N ALA A 836 6.91 -19.57 -50.68
CA ALA A 836 8.09 -19.05 -50.00
C ALA A 836 9.33 -19.35 -50.85
N GLY A 837 10.32 -18.47 -50.83
CA GLY A 837 11.52 -18.64 -51.63
C GLY A 837 12.60 -17.63 -51.30
N VAL A 838 13.64 -17.60 -52.12
CA VAL A 838 14.75 -16.65 -52.01
C VAL A 838 14.82 -15.82 -53.29
N ASP A 839 14.89 -14.51 -53.16
CA ASP A 839 15.26 -13.64 -54.28
C ASP A 839 16.78 -13.75 -54.50
N LEU A 840 17.20 -14.37 -55.59
CA LEU A 840 18.62 -14.61 -55.91
C LEU A 840 19.40 -13.31 -56.16
N ARG A 841 18.74 -12.17 -56.39
CA ARG A 841 19.42 -10.87 -56.56
C ARG A 841 19.87 -10.27 -55.24
N THR A 842 19.04 -10.38 -54.21
CA THR A 842 19.23 -9.74 -52.90
C THR A 842 19.61 -10.73 -51.81
N GLY A 843 19.32 -12.02 -52.02
CA GLY A 843 19.40 -13.08 -51.01
C GLY A 843 18.22 -13.06 -50.03
N PHE A 844 17.24 -12.18 -50.18
CA PHE A 844 16.15 -12.06 -49.21
C PHE A 844 15.15 -13.22 -49.32
N VAL A 845 14.68 -13.67 -48.16
CA VAL A 845 13.58 -14.64 -48.08
C VAL A 845 12.26 -13.95 -48.37
N ARG A 846 11.62 -14.32 -49.48
CA ARG A 846 10.35 -13.74 -49.96
C ARG A 846 9.22 -14.77 -49.93
N GLY A 847 7.97 -14.33 -50.00
CA GLY A 847 6.83 -15.25 -50.13
C GLY A 847 5.51 -14.65 -49.65
N GLY A 848 4.48 -15.49 -49.60
CA GLY A 848 3.11 -15.07 -49.36
C GLY A 848 2.46 -14.41 -50.58
N ASN A 849 1.17 -14.10 -50.44
CA ASN A 849 0.39 -13.36 -51.44
C ASN A 849 -0.57 -12.39 -50.73
N ALA A 850 -1.28 -11.56 -51.50
CA ALA A 850 -2.19 -10.56 -50.94
C ALA A 850 -3.40 -11.15 -50.18
N HIS A 851 -3.65 -12.45 -50.31
CA HIS A 851 -4.79 -13.18 -49.73
C HIS A 851 -4.39 -14.09 -48.56
N ASN A 852 -3.13 -14.07 -48.10
CA ASN A 852 -2.68 -14.91 -47.00
C ASN A 852 -1.94 -14.15 -45.89
N CYS A 853 -1.77 -14.85 -44.76
CA CYS A 853 -1.33 -14.30 -43.48
C CYS A 853 -0.09 -15.06 -42.97
N GLY A 854 1.01 -14.99 -43.72
CA GLY A 854 2.18 -15.83 -43.45
C GLY A 854 3.07 -15.43 -42.27
N THR A 855 2.89 -14.23 -41.70
CA THR A 855 3.69 -13.69 -40.59
C THR A 855 2.86 -13.57 -39.32
N TRP A 856 3.47 -13.26 -38.17
CA TRP A 856 2.76 -13.09 -36.89
C TRP A 856 1.60 -12.09 -36.89
N MET A 857 1.62 -11.11 -37.79
CA MET A 857 0.49 -10.21 -38.01
C MET A 857 -0.52 -10.90 -38.93
N ASP A 858 -1.19 -11.96 -38.44
CA ASP A 858 -1.92 -12.94 -39.24
C ASP A 858 -3.45 -12.80 -39.25
N LYS A 859 -4.00 -11.65 -38.87
CA LYS A 859 -5.45 -11.48 -38.81
C LYS A 859 -6.10 -11.55 -40.21
N MET A 860 -6.80 -12.66 -40.46
CA MET A 860 -7.73 -12.80 -41.59
C MET A 860 -9.04 -12.07 -41.28
N GLY A 861 -9.50 -11.22 -42.20
CA GLY A 861 -10.78 -10.52 -42.10
C GLY A 861 -11.96 -11.49 -42.14
N SER A 862 -12.99 -11.23 -41.33
CA SER A 862 -14.10 -12.16 -41.09
C SER A 862 -15.48 -11.51 -41.12
N SER A 863 -15.59 -10.21 -41.39
CA SER A 863 -16.83 -9.44 -41.30
C SER A 863 -17.42 -9.23 -42.69
N GLU A 864 -18.54 -9.89 -42.95
CA GLU A 864 -19.32 -9.69 -44.18
C GLU A 864 -19.91 -8.28 -44.21
N LYS A 865 -20.40 -7.78 -43.06
CA LYS A 865 -20.98 -6.43 -42.95
C LYS A 865 -19.99 -5.33 -43.25
N ALA A 866 -18.73 -5.49 -42.82
CA ALA A 866 -17.67 -4.55 -43.12
C ALA A 866 -17.03 -4.77 -44.51
N GLY A 867 -17.47 -5.80 -45.26
CA GLY A 867 -16.93 -6.13 -46.57
C GLY A 867 -15.48 -6.60 -46.58
N ASN A 868 -14.95 -7.10 -45.44
CA ASN A 868 -13.54 -7.49 -45.30
C ASN A 868 -13.30 -9.00 -45.14
N LYS A 869 -14.36 -9.82 -45.20
CA LYS A 869 -14.24 -11.27 -45.08
C LYS A 869 -13.32 -11.85 -46.16
N GLY A 870 -12.33 -12.62 -45.75
CA GLY A 870 -11.34 -13.23 -46.66
C GLY A 870 -10.22 -12.30 -47.11
N HIS A 871 -10.22 -11.04 -46.66
CA HIS A 871 -9.13 -10.11 -46.90
C HIS A 871 -8.23 -10.01 -45.66
N PRO A 872 -6.94 -10.37 -45.75
CA PRO A 872 -5.98 -10.16 -44.67
C PRO A 872 -5.95 -8.70 -44.23
N ALA A 873 -5.93 -8.45 -42.91
CA ALA A 873 -5.78 -7.09 -42.39
C ALA A 873 -4.36 -6.54 -42.62
N THR A 874 -3.37 -7.43 -42.62
CA THR A 874 -1.94 -7.11 -42.71
C THR A 874 -1.20 -8.15 -43.55
N PRO A 875 -1.48 -8.25 -44.86
CA PRO A 875 -0.71 -9.12 -45.74
C PRO A 875 0.72 -8.57 -45.81
N ARG A 876 1.67 -9.36 -45.32
CA ARG A 876 3.11 -9.05 -45.33
C ARG A 876 3.82 -9.98 -46.30
N ASN A 877 3.33 -9.97 -47.54
CA ASN A 877 3.92 -10.71 -48.64
C ASN A 877 5.21 -10.03 -49.13
N GLY A 878 6.03 -10.73 -49.91
CA GLY A 878 7.37 -10.25 -50.24
C GLY A 878 8.35 -10.57 -49.11
N SER A 879 9.31 -9.67 -48.87
CA SER A 879 10.39 -9.89 -47.89
C SER A 879 10.16 -9.14 -46.59
N ALA A 880 9.55 -9.79 -45.60
CA ALA A 880 9.37 -9.23 -44.26
C ALA A 880 10.71 -9.08 -43.51
N VAL A 881 10.93 -7.92 -42.89
CA VAL A 881 12.24 -7.53 -42.32
C VAL A 881 12.79 -8.51 -41.28
N GLU A 882 11.94 -9.05 -40.40
CA GLU A 882 12.38 -9.99 -39.36
C GLU A 882 12.79 -11.34 -39.94
N LEU A 883 12.19 -11.77 -41.05
CA LEU A 883 12.53 -13.04 -41.70
C LEU A 883 13.88 -12.95 -42.40
N VAL A 884 14.19 -11.80 -43.01
CA VAL A 884 15.52 -11.54 -43.56
C VAL A 884 16.58 -11.53 -42.45
N GLY A 885 16.29 -10.92 -41.30
CA GLY A 885 17.16 -10.95 -40.12
C GLY A 885 17.37 -12.35 -39.56
N LEU A 886 16.30 -13.14 -39.37
CA LEU A 886 16.37 -14.53 -38.91
C LEU A 886 17.15 -15.42 -39.88
N CYS A 887 16.91 -15.28 -41.19
CA CYS A 887 17.66 -15.98 -42.23
C CYS A 887 19.15 -15.64 -42.14
N LYS A 888 19.50 -14.34 -42.05
CA LYS A 888 20.90 -13.91 -41.89
C LYS A 888 21.56 -14.49 -40.63
N SER A 889 20.84 -14.51 -39.51
CA SER A 889 21.31 -15.10 -38.25
C SER A 889 21.60 -16.59 -38.41
N THR A 890 20.68 -17.31 -39.04
CA THR A 890 20.77 -18.75 -39.30
C THR A 890 21.96 -19.08 -40.21
N LEU A 891 22.09 -18.38 -41.35
CA LEU A 891 23.19 -18.60 -42.31
C LEU A 891 24.55 -18.38 -41.66
N ARG A 892 24.69 -17.31 -40.86
CA ARG A 892 25.91 -17.04 -40.08
C ARG A 892 26.22 -18.18 -39.11
N TRP A 893 25.21 -18.70 -38.43
CA TRP A 893 25.39 -19.81 -37.49
C TRP A 893 25.79 -21.11 -38.20
N LEU A 894 25.12 -21.48 -39.29
CA LEU A 894 25.44 -22.71 -40.02
C LEU A 894 26.81 -22.67 -40.70
N ASP A 895 27.19 -21.52 -41.26
CA ASP A 895 28.53 -21.33 -41.81
C ASP A 895 29.62 -21.50 -40.72
N GLN A 896 29.39 -20.94 -39.53
CA GLN A 896 30.28 -21.13 -38.38
C GLN A 896 30.35 -22.62 -37.98
N MET A 897 29.21 -23.30 -37.91
CA MET A 897 29.12 -24.72 -37.53
C MET A 897 29.83 -25.64 -38.54
N TYR A 898 29.74 -25.31 -39.84
CA TYR A 898 30.47 -26.02 -40.88
C TYR A 898 31.98 -25.82 -40.72
N LYS A 899 32.43 -24.57 -40.51
CA LYS A 899 33.85 -24.24 -40.30
C LYS A 899 34.43 -24.93 -39.05
N GLU A 900 33.62 -25.12 -38.02
CA GLU A 900 33.99 -25.83 -36.79
C GLU A 900 33.86 -27.38 -36.92
N GLY A 901 33.37 -27.90 -38.05
CA GLY A 901 33.27 -29.34 -38.33
C GLY A 901 32.05 -30.04 -37.71
N PHE A 902 31.07 -29.27 -37.22
CA PHE A 902 29.88 -29.80 -36.53
C PHE A 902 28.61 -29.83 -37.38
N TYR A 903 28.65 -29.33 -38.61
CA TYR A 903 27.55 -29.39 -39.56
C TYR A 903 28.11 -29.80 -40.93
N PRO A 904 27.56 -30.83 -41.60
CA PRO A 904 28.21 -31.43 -42.76
C PRO A 904 28.04 -30.64 -44.06
N TYR A 905 27.10 -29.70 -44.12
CA TYR A 905 26.78 -28.93 -45.33
C TYR A 905 27.35 -27.51 -45.25
N ASN A 906 27.75 -26.94 -46.39
CA ASN A 906 28.21 -25.55 -46.49
C ASN A 906 27.44 -24.69 -47.50
N ALA A 907 26.49 -25.29 -48.23
CA ALA A 907 25.82 -24.67 -49.34
C ALA A 907 24.39 -25.21 -49.53
N VAL A 908 23.63 -24.48 -50.32
CA VAL A 908 22.36 -24.90 -50.90
C VAL A 908 22.46 -24.89 -52.42
N GLU A 909 21.63 -25.69 -53.07
CA GLU A 909 21.61 -25.79 -54.52
C GLU A 909 20.21 -25.69 -55.11
N LYS A 910 20.08 -25.17 -56.32
CA LYS A 910 18.81 -25.09 -57.03
C LYS A 910 19.04 -25.42 -58.49
N THR A 911 18.25 -26.34 -59.03
CA THR A 911 18.30 -26.68 -60.46
C THR A 911 17.06 -26.11 -61.16
N GLU A 912 17.24 -25.12 -62.02
CA GLU A 912 16.17 -24.52 -62.85
C GLU A 912 16.56 -24.61 -64.32
N HIS A 913 15.66 -25.13 -65.16
CA HIS A 913 15.89 -25.28 -66.61
C HIS A 913 17.21 -25.99 -66.99
N GLY A 914 17.68 -26.92 -66.16
CA GLY A 914 18.94 -27.65 -66.35
C GLY A 914 20.19 -26.91 -65.87
N VAL A 915 20.06 -25.67 -65.37
CA VAL A 915 21.15 -24.90 -64.76
C VAL A 915 21.15 -25.11 -63.26
N LYS A 916 22.26 -25.62 -62.71
CA LYS A 916 22.46 -25.82 -61.28
C LYS A 916 23.15 -24.59 -60.67
N THR A 917 22.40 -23.85 -59.86
CA THR A 917 22.91 -22.73 -59.05
C THR A 917 23.27 -23.23 -57.67
N VAL A 918 24.53 -23.13 -57.27
CA VAL A 918 25.00 -23.48 -55.92
C VAL A 918 25.42 -22.21 -55.20
N MET A 919 24.98 -22.03 -53.96
CA MET A 919 25.31 -20.86 -53.14
C MET A 919 25.73 -21.30 -51.75
N THR A 920 26.94 -20.93 -51.33
CA THR A 920 27.41 -21.22 -49.97
C THR A 920 26.67 -20.37 -48.95
N PHE A 921 26.62 -20.82 -47.68
CA PHE A 921 25.98 -20.04 -46.61
C PHE A 921 26.64 -18.67 -46.41
N ASP A 922 27.98 -18.59 -46.52
CA ASP A 922 28.74 -17.34 -46.47
C ASP A 922 28.42 -16.40 -47.64
N GLN A 923 28.34 -16.94 -48.87
CA GLN A 923 27.95 -16.17 -50.06
C GLN A 923 26.53 -15.62 -49.92
N TRP A 924 25.58 -16.46 -49.46
CA TRP A 924 24.20 -16.05 -49.22
C TRP A 924 24.12 -14.96 -48.15
N GLY A 925 24.75 -15.18 -47.00
CA GLY A 925 24.76 -14.21 -45.90
C GLY A 925 25.41 -12.88 -46.29
N SER A 926 26.45 -12.92 -47.12
CA SER A 926 27.13 -11.73 -47.66
C SER A 926 26.26 -10.97 -48.66
N LEU A 927 25.49 -11.68 -49.51
CA LEU A 927 24.55 -11.08 -50.45
C LEU A 927 23.44 -10.31 -49.71
N ILE A 928 22.86 -10.92 -48.67
CA ILE A 928 21.87 -10.25 -47.80
C ILE A 928 22.50 -8.99 -47.20
N LYS A 929 23.69 -9.10 -46.60
CA LYS A 929 24.36 -7.95 -45.95
C LYS A 929 24.61 -6.80 -46.93
N LYS A 930 25.00 -7.10 -48.17
CA LYS A 930 25.28 -6.11 -49.20
C LYS A 930 24.05 -5.28 -49.56
N HIS A 931 22.88 -5.93 -49.70
CA HIS A 931 21.67 -5.27 -50.19
C HIS A 931 20.71 -4.81 -49.09
N PHE A 932 20.78 -5.37 -47.88
CA PHE A 932 19.81 -5.12 -46.81
C PHE A 932 19.55 -3.63 -46.56
N GLU A 933 20.60 -2.88 -46.24
CA GLU A 933 20.44 -1.47 -45.89
C GLU A 933 19.98 -0.63 -47.09
N GLY A 934 20.47 -0.93 -48.30
CA GLY A 934 20.05 -0.26 -49.53
C GLY A 934 18.57 -0.48 -49.88
N CYS A 935 17.99 -1.62 -49.50
CA CYS A 935 16.59 -1.94 -49.76
C CYS A 935 15.63 -1.45 -48.64
N PHE A 936 16.03 -1.59 -47.37
CA PHE A 936 15.17 -1.34 -46.21
C PHE A 936 15.32 0.05 -45.58
N TRP A 937 16.47 0.72 -45.67
CA TRP A 937 16.67 2.03 -45.03
C TRP A 937 15.93 3.14 -45.79
N VAL A 938 15.18 3.97 -45.06
CA VAL A 938 14.56 5.19 -45.59
C VAL A 938 15.32 6.41 -45.05
N PRO A 939 16.16 7.07 -45.87
CA PRO A 939 17.02 8.14 -45.39
C PRO A 939 16.26 9.44 -45.07
N PRO A 940 16.88 10.34 -44.26
CA PRO A 940 16.36 11.69 -44.05
C PRO A 940 16.30 12.47 -45.38
N ALA A 941 15.51 13.55 -45.41
CA ALA A 941 15.19 14.25 -46.67
C ALA A 941 16.40 14.91 -47.36
N ASN A 942 17.48 15.13 -46.62
CA ASN A 942 18.75 15.70 -47.09
C ASN A 942 19.73 14.65 -47.64
N GLU A 943 19.41 13.35 -47.53
CA GLU A 943 20.22 12.26 -48.07
C GLU A 943 19.55 11.62 -49.31
N PRO A 944 20.33 11.23 -50.33
CA PRO A 944 19.78 10.56 -51.51
C PRO A 944 19.21 9.18 -51.18
N THR A 945 18.09 8.82 -51.80
CA THR A 945 17.51 7.47 -51.70
C THR A 945 18.34 6.46 -52.50
N SER A 946 18.43 5.24 -51.98
CA SER A 946 19.14 4.13 -52.61
C SER A 946 18.55 3.80 -53.99
N PRO A 947 19.38 3.42 -54.99
CA PRO A 947 18.88 2.91 -56.27
C PRO A 947 18.15 1.56 -56.14
N ASP A 948 18.38 0.82 -55.05
CA ASP A 948 17.69 -0.44 -54.76
C ASP A 948 16.30 -0.23 -54.12
N ASP A 949 15.92 1.03 -53.85
CA ASP A 949 14.59 1.41 -53.36
C ASP A 949 13.55 1.41 -54.49
N LEU A 950 12.54 0.53 -54.41
CA LEU A 950 11.57 0.32 -55.49
C LEU A 950 10.61 1.51 -55.70
N HIS A 951 10.13 2.12 -54.63
CA HIS A 951 9.06 3.14 -54.65
C HIS A 951 9.27 4.28 -53.64
N PRO A 952 10.40 5.01 -53.68
CA PRO A 952 10.74 6.02 -52.66
C PRO A 952 9.70 7.14 -52.50
N HIS A 953 8.89 7.39 -53.53
CA HIS A 953 7.79 8.37 -53.52
C HIS A 953 6.60 7.99 -52.62
N LEU A 954 6.50 6.73 -52.17
CA LEU A 954 5.46 6.23 -51.26
C LEU A 954 5.83 6.33 -49.78
N THR A 955 6.95 6.98 -49.46
CA THR A 955 7.45 7.15 -48.09
C THR A 955 6.49 7.96 -47.22
N ASN A 956 6.06 7.38 -46.09
CA ASN A 956 5.28 8.09 -45.06
C ASN A 956 6.18 8.79 -44.02
N ARG A 957 7.13 8.04 -43.44
CA ARG A 957 8.13 8.56 -42.48
C ARG A 957 9.54 8.24 -42.94
N ARG A 958 10.49 9.07 -42.52
CA ARG A 958 11.93 8.96 -42.80
C ARG A 958 12.69 8.58 -41.54
N CYS A 959 13.95 8.21 -41.71
CA CYS A 959 14.82 7.70 -40.64
C CYS A 959 14.25 6.42 -40.02
N ILE A 960 13.73 5.52 -40.85
CA ILE A 960 13.16 4.24 -40.44
C ILE A 960 13.70 3.11 -41.32
N TYR A 961 13.55 1.88 -40.84
CA TYR A 961 13.66 0.69 -41.68
C TYR A 961 12.25 0.23 -42.08
N LYS A 962 12.07 -0.06 -43.37
CA LYS A 962 10.83 -0.56 -43.95
C LYS A 962 10.39 -1.86 -43.27
N ASP A 963 9.08 -2.09 -43.23
CA ASP A 963 8.51 -3.30 -42.65
C ASP A 963 8.68 -4.51 -43.58
N CYS A 964 8.50 -4.28 -44.88
CA CYS A 964 8.65 -5.27 -45.94
C CYS A 964 9.46 -4.67 -47.12
N TYR A 965 9.92 -5.53 -48.01
CA TYR A 965 10.48 -5.15 -49.31
C TYR A 965 9.82 -5.98 -50.42
N GLY A 966 9.17 -5.29 -51.36
CA GLY A 966 8.45 -5.90 -52.48
C GLY A 966 7.08 -6.47 -52.10
N ALA A 967 6.41 -5.91 -51.08
CA ALA A 967 5.06 -6.32 -50.70
C ALA A 967 3.99 -5.72 -51.64
N ALA A 968 2.81 -6.34 -51.63
CA ALA A 968 1.66 -5.86 -52.40
C ALA A 968 0.48 -5.59 -51.43
N PRO A 969 -0.05 -4.35 -51.38
CA PRO A 969 0.27 -3.20 -52.22
C PRO A 969 1.60 -2.50 -51.87
N PRO A 970 2.28 -1.82 -52.81
CA PRO A 970 3.65 -1.31 -52.61
C PRO A 970 3.86 -0.32 -51.46
N TRP A 971 2.82 0.42 -51.07
CA TRP A 971 2.92 1.36 -49.94
C TRP A 971 3.07 0.65 -48.59
N SER A 972 2.73 -0.65 -48.50
CA SER A 972 2.84 -1.43 -47.25
C SER A 972 4.29 -1.62 -46.79
N ASP A 973 5.26 -1.57 -47.72
CA ASP A 973 6.69 -1.60 -47.40
C ASP A 973 7.10 -0.45 -46.47
N TYR A 974 6.56 0.76 -46.71
CA TYR A 974 7.00 2.01 -46.05
C TYR A 974 6.28 2.32 -44.74
N GLN A 975 5.65 1.31 -44.12
CA GLN A 975 4.99 1.47 -42.83
C GLN A 975 5.99 1.37 -41.68
N LEU A 976 5.89 2.30 -40.71
CA LEU A 976 6.61 2.18 -39.45
C LEU A 976 5.89 1.15 -38.56
N ARG A 977 6.57 0.03 -38.30
CA ARG A 977 6.09 -1.09 -37.48
C ARG A 977 7.18 -1.60 -36.53
N PRO A 978 6.82 -2.31 -35.45
CA PRO A 978 7.78 -2.77 -34.44
C PRO A 978 8.56 -4.05 -34.85
N ASN A 979 8.63 -4.37 -36.15
CA ASN A 979 9.21 -5.64 -36.63
C ASN A 979 10.72 -5.57 -36.87
N PHE A 980 11.25 -4.47 -37.40
CA PHE A 980 12.69 -4.35 -37.68
C PHE A 980 13.60 -4.41 -36.44
N PRO A 981 13.18 -4.03 -35.21
CA PRO A 981 13.97 -4.28 -34.01
C PRO A 981 14.28 -5.76 -33.77
N ILE A 982 13.44 -6.68 -34.27
CA ILE A 982 13.72 -8.13 -34.21
C ILE A 982 14.98 -8.45 -35.02
N ALA A 983 15.05 -7.96 -36.27
CA ALA A 983 16.23 -8.13 -37.12
C ALA A 983 17.48 -7.48 -36.51
N MET A 984 17.32 -6.33 -35.86
CA MET A 984 18.40 -5.63 -35.14
C MET A 984 19.00 -6.47 -34.00
N VAL A 985 18.18 -7.20 -33.24
CA VAL A 985 18.65 -8.07 -32.15
C VAL A 985 19.35 -9.32 -32.70
N LEU A 986 18.77 -9.94 -33.73
CA LEU A 986 19.22 -11.24 -34.22
C LEU A 986 20.41 -11.14 -35.19
N ALA A 987 20.43 -10.11 -36.03
CA ALA A 987 21.45 -9.86 -37.04
C ALA A 987 21.90 -8.38 -37.04
N PRO A 988 22.48 -7.88 -35.94
CA PRO A 988 22.89 -6.48 -35.82
C PRO A 988 23.93 -6.05 -36.87
N GLU A 989 24.67 -6.98 -37.47
CA GLU A 989 25.65 -6.72 -38.52
C GLU A 989 25.05 -6.23 -39.85
N LEU A 990 23.72 -6.27 -39.99
CA LEU A 990 23.00 -5.73 -41.14
C LEU A 990 22.79 -4.21 -41.06
N PHE A 991 23.07 -3.60 -39.90
CA PHE A 991 22.69 -2.23 -39.62
C PHE A 991 23.91 -1.36 -39.31
N THR A 992 24.02 -0.23 -40.00
CA THR A 992 24.91 0.86 -39.61
C THR A 992 24.47 1.44 -38.26
N VAL A 993 25.41 1.56 -37.31
CA VAL A 993 25.12 1.93 -35.92
C VAL A 993 24.34 3.25 -35.80
N GLN A 994 24.75 4.30 -36.53
CA GLN A 994 24.09 5.61 -36.49
C GLN A 994 22.64 5.52 -37.00
N ARG A 995 22.41 4.88 -38.14
CA ARG A 995 21.07 4.72 -38.74
C ARG A 995 20.15 3.86 -37.88
N ALA A 996 20.69 2.80 -37.28
CA ALA A 996 19.96 1.97 -36.33
C ALA A 996 19.50 2.78 -35.11
N TRP A 997 20.40 3.60 -34.56
CA TRP A 997 20.10 4.44 -33.40
C TRP A 997 19.04 5.49 -33.70
N GLU A 998 19.10 6.14 -34.87
CA GLU A 998 18.09 7.09 -35.32
C GLU A 998 16.71 6.44 -35.49
N ALA A 999 16.65 5.27 -36.13
CA ALA A 999 15.40 4.53 -36.28
C ALA A 999 14.79 4.12 -34.92
N LEU A 1000 15.62 3.70 -33.96
CA LEU A 1000 15.16 3.33 -32.63
C LEU A 1000 14.63 4.53 -31.82
N LYS A 1001 15.14 5.74 -32.06
CA LYS A 1001 14.56 6.99 -31.52
C LYS A 1001 13.18 7.26 -32.09
N VAL A 1002 13.00 7.11 -33.41
CA VAL A 1002 11.66 7.26 -34.03
C VAL A 1002 10.68 6.23 -33.45
N VAL A 1003 11.11 4.99 -33.23
CA VAL A 1003 10.29 3.96 -32.58
C VAL A 1003 9.91 4.34 -31.15
N ARG A 1004 10.85 4.90 -30.38
CA ARG A 1004 10.61 5.41 -29.01
C ARG A 1004 9.46 6.41 -29.00
N GLU A 1005 9.52 7.38 -29.90
CA GLU A 1005 8.58 8.50 -29.93
C GLU A 1005 7.20 8.09 -30.46
N VAL A 1006 7.14 7.16 -31.41
CA VAL A 1006 5.90 6.88 -32.15
C VAL A 1006 5.22 5.59 -31.69
N LEU A 1007 5.97 4.50 -31.50
CA LEU A 1007 5.40 3.16 -31.33
C LEU A 1007 5.38 2.67 -29.87
N VAL A 1008 6.25 3.17 -29.00
CA VAL A 1008 6.27 2.74 -27.59
C VAL A 1008 4.98 3.19 -26.89
N GLY A 1009 4.31 2.25 -26.23
CA GLY A 1009 3.21 2.48 -25.30
C GLY A 1009 3.65 2.17 -23.86
N PRO A 1010 2.74 2.31 -22.87
CA PRO A 1010 3.08 2.11 -21.45
C PRO A 1010 3.50 0.68 -21.09
N PHE A 1011 2.94 -0.33 -21.78
CA PHE A 1011 3.22 -1.74 -21.53
C PHE A 1011 3.80 -2.45 -22.77
N GLY A 1012 3.23 -2.17 -23.95
CA GLY A 1012 3.57 -2.78 -25.22
C GLY A 1012 3.82 -1.78 -26.34
N MET A 1013 3.99 -2.26 -27.56
CA MET A 1013 4.27 -1.46 -28.75
C MET A 1013 3.09 -1.44 -29.70
N LYS A 1014 2.76 -0.25 -30.19
CA LYS A 1014 1.78 -0.05 -31.26
C LYS A 1014 2.23 -0.82 -32.50
N THR A 1015 1.34 -1.64 -33.05
CA THR A 1015 1.63 -2.49 -34.21
C THR A 1015 1.75 -1.74 -35.52
N LEU A 1016 1.26 -0.50 -35.56
CA LEU A 1016 1.34 0.41 -36.69
C LEU A 1016 1.43 1.85 -36.20
N ASP A 1017 2.09 2.66 -37.00
CA ASP A 1017 2.14 4.11 -36.91
C ASP A 1017 0.74 4.77 -36.81
N PRO A 1018 0.46 5.57 -35.75
CA PRO A 1018 -0.81 6.28 -35.61
C PRO A 1018 -1.14 7.28 -36.73
N SER A 1019 -0.15 7.74 -37.50
CA SER A 1019 -0.38 8.67 -38.62
C SER A 1019 -0.68 7.96 -39.95
N ALA A 1020 -0.78 6.63 -39.97
CA ALA A 1020 -1.18 5.88 -41.15
C ALA A 1020 -2.60 6.28 -41.63
N ARG A 1021 -2.81 6.35 -42.95
CA ARG A 1021 -4.10 6.76 -43.54
C ARG A 1021 -5.18 5.70 -43.29
N ARG A 1022 -6.46 6.10 -43.27
CA ARG A 1022 -7.61 5.17 -43.10
C ARG A 1022 -7.64 4.04 -44.11
N GLU A 1023 -7.24 4.28 -45.35
CA GLU A 1023 -7.16 3.25 -46.41
C GLU A 1023 -6.05 2.21 -46.15
N GLN A 1024 -5.10 2.53 -45.27
CA GLN A 1024 -4.04 1.64 -44.81
C GLN A 1024 -4.45 0.85 -43.56
N ILE A 1025 -5.70 1.03 -43.11
CA ILE A 1025 -6.34 0.38 -41.96
C ILE A 1025 -7.47 -0.50 -42.50
N VAL A 1026 -7.16 -1.75 -42.85
CA VAL A 1026 -8.06 -2.65 -43.60
C VAL A 1026 -9.17 -3.28 -42.73
N CYS A 1027 -9.17 -3.06 -41.41
CA CYS A 1027 -10.20 -3.58 -40.49
C CYS A 1027 -10.81 -2.46 -39.62
N PRO A 1028 -12.06 -2.04 -39.86
CA PRO A 1028 -12.87 -1.26 -38.91
C PRO A 1028 -13.28 -2.10 -37.70
N ASP A 1029 -13.37 -3.42 -37.87
CA ASP A 1029 -13.57 -4.37 -36.78
C ASP A 1029 -12.24 -4.59 -36.05
N ARG A 1030 -12.09 -3.84 -34.96
CA ARG A 1030 -11.08 -3.91 -33.88
C ARG A 1030 -10.17 -5.15 -33.98
N LYS A 1031 -8.89 -4.97 -34.35
CA LYS A 1031 -7.76 -5.79 -33.84
C LYS A 1031 -6.32 -5.38 -34.20
N HIS A 1032 -6.00 -4.55 -35.20
CA HIS A 1032 -4.57 -4.43 -35.59
C HIS A 1032 -3.90 -3.08 -35.94
N PRO A 1033 -4.54 -1.92 -36.10
CA PRO A 1033 -3.78 -0.71 -36.39
C PRO A 1033 -3.44 0.16 -35.16
N LEU A 1034 -4.10 -0.06 -34.01
CA LEU A 1034 -3.96 0.79 -32.82
C LEU A 1034 -3.83 0.01 -31.50
N GLN A 1035 -3.65 -1.32 -31.58
CA GLN A 1035 -3.39 -2.16 -30.41
C GLN A 1035 -1.90 -2.22 -30.11
N GLU A 1036 -1.59 -2.39 -28.84
CA GLU A 1036 -0.24 -2.42 -28.32
C GLU A 1036 0.10 -3.85 -27.92
N TRP A 1037 1.07 -4.46 -28.61
CA TRP A 1037 1.50 -5.84 -28.35
C TRP A 1037 2.71 -5.84 -27.44
N LEU A 1038 2.76 -6.72 -26.45
CA LEU A 1038 3.79 -6.65 -25.41
C LEU A 1038 5.10 -7.32 -25.85
N TRP A 1039 5.06 -8.44 -26.56
CA TRP A 1039 6.28 -9.17 -26.93
C TRP A 1039 7.29 -8.39 -27.81
N PRO A 1040 6.89 -7.52 -28.76
CA PRO A 1040 7.85 -6.74 -29.54
C PRO A 1040 8.62 -5.73 -28.69
N MET A 1041 8.05 -5.31 -27.55
CA MET A 1041 8.74 -4.43 -26.58
C MET A 1041 10.07 -5.04 -26.12
N GLY A 1042 10.10 -6.35 -25.90
CA GLY A 1042 11.34 -7.03 -25.50
C GLY A 1042 12.42 -6.93 -26.57
N TYR A 1043 12.09 -7.18 -27.85
CA TYR A 1043 13.05 -7.03 -28.96
C TYR A 1043 13.49 -5.58 -29.15
N TYR A 1044 12.57 -4.62 -29.02
CA TYR A 1044 12.91 -3.20 -29.07
C TYR A 1044 13.90 -2.77 -27.99
N LEU A 1045 13.61 -3.09 -26.72
CA LEU A 1045 14.49 -2.73 -25.61
C LEU A 1045 15.86 -3.41 -25.72
N ARG A 1046 15.91 -4.68 -26.15
CA ARG A 1046 17.16 -5.40 -26.44
C ARG A 1046 17.97 -4.73 -27.56
N ALA A 1047 17.31 -4.32 -28.65
CA ALA A 1047 17.97 -3.59 -29.74
C ALA A 1047 18.54 -2.25 -29.25
N ARG A 1048 17.77 -1.49 -28.47
CA ARG A 1048 18.23 -0.23 -27.88
C ARG A 1048 19.43 -0.41 -26.98
N LEU A 1049 19.39 -1.40 -26.10
CA LEU A 1049 20.50 -1.71 -25.20
C LEU A 1049 21.77 -2.06 -25.98
N TYR A 1050 21.65 -2.88 -27.04
CA TYR A 1050 22.78 -3.27 -27.88
C TYR A 1050 23.41 -2.09 -28.63
N PHE A 1051 22.60 -1.23 -29.28
CA PHE A 1051 23.11 -0.10 -30.05
C PHE A 1051 23.57 1.07 -29.18
N ALA A 1052 22.98 1.28 -27.99
CA ALA A 1052 23.44 2.27 -27.02
C ALA A 1052 24.90 2.05 -26.60
N HIS A 1053 25.32 0.79 -26.50
CA HIS A 1053 26.71 0.46 -26.20
C HIS A 1053 27.70 0.77 -27.35
N LYS A 1054 27.20 0.95 -28.58
CA LYS A 1054 28.02 1.12 -29.79
C LYS A 1054 28.07 2.54 -30.34
N VAL A 1055 27.20 3.44 -29.88
CA VAL A 1055 27.23 4.85 -30.31
C VAL A 1055 28.39 5.62 -29.67
N ALA A 1056 28.82 6.72 -30.29
CA ALA A 1056 29.99 7.49 -29.86
C ALA A 1056 29.89 8.05 -28.42
N ASN A 1057 28.67 8.37 -27.96
CA ASN A 1057 28.39 8.79 -26.58
C ASN A 1057 27.64 7.68 -25.83
N SER A 1058 28.28 6.53 -25.67
CA SER A 1058 27.66 5.32 -25.15
C SER A 1058 27.19 5.44 -23.70
N GLU A 1059 27.90 6.18 -22.85
CA GLU A 1059 27.54 6.34 -21.44
C GLU A 1059 26.19 7.05 -21.27
N ALA A 1060 26.00 8.20 -21.92
CA ALA A 1060 24.73 8.93 -21.87
C ALA A 1060 23.59 8.12 -22.51
N ALA A 1061 23.86 7.45 -23.63
CA ALA A 1061 22.87 6.60 -24.31
C ALA A 1061 22.44 5.40 -23.44
N LEU A 1062 23.37 4.77 -22.74
CA LEU A 1062 23.08 3.66 -21.82
C LEU A 1062 22.27 4.15 -20.62
N GLN A 1063 22.61 5.28 -20.02
CA GLN A 1063 21.82 5.86 -18.92
C GLN A 1063 20.37 6.13 -19.34
N GLU A 1064 20.15 6.71 -20.52
CA GLU A 1064 18.82 6.92 -21.10
C GLU A 1064 18.07 5.59 -21.27
N VAL A 1065 18.72 4.58 -21.86
CA VAL A 1065 18.10 3.28 -22.11
C VAL A 1065 17.82 2.52 -20.82
N HIS A 1066 18.69 2.57 -19.82
CA HIS A 1066 18.42 1.97 -18.51
C HIS A 1066 17.23 2.61 -17.81
N ALA A 1067 17.07 3.95 -17.91
CA ALA A 1067 15.91 4.63 -17.36
C ALA A 1067 14.61 4.17 -18.04
N GLU A 1068 14.62 4.09 -19.36
CA GLU A 1068 13.47 3.60 -20.15
C GLU A 1068 13.14 2.13 -19.86
N ILE A 1069 14.13 1.24 -19.79
CA ILE A 1069 13.93 -0.16 -19.41
C ILE A 1069 13.31 -0.23 -18.02
N ARG A 1070 13.79 0.55 -17.04
CA ARG A 1070 13.23 0.57 -15.69
C ARG A 1070 11.79 1.05 -15.67
N GLU A 1071 11.43 2.07 -16.45
CA GLU A 1071 10.07 2.59 -16.57
C GLU A 1071 9.12 1.52 -17.13
N VAL A 1072 9.46 0.94 -18.28
CA VAL A 1072 8.64 -0.10 -18.92
C VAL A 1072 8.50 -1.33 -18.01
N LEU A 1073 9.58 -1.76 -17.36
CA LEU A 1073 9.55 -2.91 -16.45
C LEU A 1073 8.77 -2.62 -15.15
N ALA A 1074 8.83 -1.40 -14.62
CA ALA A 1074 8.03 -1.02 -13.45
C ALA A 1074 6.53 -1.05 -13.78
N ASN A 1075 6.12 -0.50 -14.92
CA ASN A 1075 4.74 -0.53 -15.39
C ASN A 1075 4.24 -1.98 -15.58
N ASN A 1076 5.04 -2.82 -16.25
CA ASN A 1076 4.71 -4.23 -16.43
C ASN A 1076 4.69 -5.00 -15.10
N GLY A 1077 5.57 -4.68 -14.15
CA GLY A 1077 5.56 -5.28 -12.82
C GLY A 1077 4.30 -4.96 -12.02
N GLN A 1078 3.83 -3.71 -12.09
CA GLN A 1078 2.55 -3.33 -11.49
C GLN A 1078 1.38 -4.08 -12.14
N LEU A 1079 1.41 -4.26 -13.46
CA LEU A 1079 0.39 -5.00 -14.20
C LEU A 1079 0.33 -6.48 -13.77
N ILE A 1080 1.48 -7.13 -13.58
CA ILE A 1080 1.58 -8.50 -13.05
C ILE A 1080 1.00 -8.58 -11.63
N GLN A 1081 1.32 -7.60 -10.77
CA GLN A 1081 0.84 -7.57 -9.39
C GLN A 1081 -0.68 -7.40 -9.29
N ALA A 1082 -1.25 -6.54 -10.13
CA ALA A 1082 -2.68 -6.25 -10.17
C ALA A 1082 -3.50 -7.36 -10.85
N SER A 1083 -2.89 -8.12 -11.77
CA SER A 1083 -3.57 -9.18 -12.51
C SER A 1083 -3.88 -10.38 -11.62
N PRO A 1084 -5.16 -10.86 -11.56
CA PRO A 1084 -5.51 -12.10 -10.87
C PRO A 1084 -4.74 -13.33 -11.42
N TRP A 1085 -4.36 -13.26 -12.70
CA TRP A 1085 -3.58 -14.28 -13.40
C TRP A 1085 -2.09 -14.24 -13.07
N ARG A 1086 -1.62 -13.21 -12.34
CA ARG A 1086 -0.20 -12.95 -12.08
C ARG A 1086 0.64 -12.99 -13.34
N GLY A 1087 0.13 -12.35 -14.39
CA GLY A 1087 0.76 -12.37 -15.70
C GLY A 1087 0.48 -11.13 -16.53
N LEU A 1088 1.31 -10.95 -17.55
CA LEU A 1088 1.20 -9.97 -18.62
C LEU A 1088 0.30 -10.42 -19.76
N PRO A 1089 -0.57 -9.53 -20.25
CA PRO A 1089 -1.46 -9.84 -21.35
C PRO A 1089 -0.71 -10.02 -22.68
N GLU A 1090 -1.41 -10.58 -23.66
CA GLU A 1090 -0.94 -10.63 -25.05
C GLU A 1090 -0.85 -9.22 -25.65
N LEU A 1091 -1.92 -8.44 -25.48
CA LEU A 1091 -2.05 -7.11 -26.05
C LEU A 1091 -2.93 -6.20 -25.19
N THR A 1092 -2.73 -4.90 -25.34
CA THR A 1092 -3.61 -3.85 -24.81
C THR A 1092 -4.22 -3.05 -25.94
N ASN A 1093 -5.30 -2.34 -25.64
CA ASN A 1093 -5.80 -1.29 -26.52
C ASN A 1093 -4.87 -0.07 -26.45
N ARG A 1094 -5.30 1.04 -27.06
CA ARG A 1094 -4.53 2.27 -27.16
C ARG A 1094 -4.11 2.77 -25.77
N ASN A 1095 -2.84 3.15 -25.62
CA ASN A 1095 -2.27 3.74 -24.41
C ASN A 1095 -2.46 2.84 -23.16
N GLY A 1096 -2.36 1.53 -23.31
CA GLY A 1096 -2.47 0.58 -22.19
C GLY A 1096 -3.89 0.25 -21.71
N ASP A 1097 -4.95 0.73 -22.39
CA ASP A 1097 -6.33 0.39 -22.04
C ASP A 1097 -6.55 -1.14 -22.05
N PRO A 1098 -7.23 -1.73 -21.05
CA PRO A 1098 -7.48 -3.16 -21.02
C PRO A 1098 -8.22 -3.65 -22.27
N CYS A 1099 -7.78 -4.80 -22.80
CA CYS A 1099 -8.46 -5.47 -23.91
C CYS A 1099 -9.11 -6.76 -23.43
N LEU A 1100 -10.44 -6.81 -23.41
CA LEU A 1100 -11.20 -7.97 -22.92
C LEU A 1100 -10.98 -9.24 -23.75
N ASP A 1101 -10.65 -9.08 -25.04
CA ASP A 1101 -10.38 -10.22 -25.94
C ASP A 1101 -8.94 -10.73 -25.85
N SER A 1102 -8.05 -9.99 -25.17
CA SER A 1102 -6.65 -10.38 -25.00
C SER A 1102 -6.54 -11.55 -24.05
N CYS A 1103 -5.61 -12.47 -24.30
CA CYS A 1103 -5.19 -13.39 -23.25
C CYS A 1103 -4.62 -12.58 -22.08
N PRO A 1104 -5.08 -12.79 -20.83
CA PRO A 1104 -4.57 -12.08 -19.66
C PRO A 1104 -3.15 -12.52 -19.26
N ILE A 1105 -2.71 -13.71 -19.68
CA ILE A 1105 -1.33 -14.19 -19.54
C ILE A 1105 -0.87 -14.83 -20.84
N GLN A 1106 0.25 -14.35 -21.39
CA GLN A 1106 0.79 -14.80 -22.68
C GLN A 1106 2.28 -15.13 -22.61
N ALA A 1107 2.69 -16.20 -23.31
CA ALA A 1107 4.03 -16.77 -23.25
C ALA A 1107 5.12 -15.81 -23.71
N TRP A 1108 4.98 -15.26 -24.91
CA TRP A 1108 6.01 -14.38 -25.49
C TRP A 1108 6.15 -13.05 -24.75
N SER A 1109 5.10 -12.55 -24.10
CA SER A 1109 5.13 -11.29 -23.36
C SER A 1109 6.03 -11.42 -22.15
N HIS A 1110 5.95 -12.57 -21.45
CA HIS A 1110 6.84 -12.89 -20.34
C HIS A 1110 8.26 -13.19 -20.82
N ALA A 1111 8.39 -14.05 -21.83
CA ALA A 1111 9.70 -14.46 -22.35
C ALA A 1111 10.52 -13.26 -22.81
N CYS A 1112 9.97 -12.43 -23.70
CA CYS A 1112 10.71 -11.35 -24.34
C CYS A 1112 11.16 -10.28 -23.32
N LEU A 1113 10.37 -9.98 -22.27
CA LEU A 1113 10.79 -9.06 -21.22
C LEU A 1113 11.81 -9.69 -20.25
N LEU A 1114 11.70 -10.98 -19.96
CA LEU A 1114 12.70 -11.70 -19.16
C LEU A 1114 14.07 -11.71 -19.87
N GLU A 1115 14.07 -11.79 -21.19
CA GLU A 1115 15.27 -11.69 -22.01
C GLU A 1115 15.94 -10.31 -21.94
N VAL A 1116 15.16 -9.21 -21.86
CA VAL A 1116 15.71 -7.86 -21.64
C VAL A 1116 16.49 -7.81 -20.33
N LEU A 1117 15.90 -8.32 -19.24
CA LEU A 1117 16.53 -8.35 -17.92
C LEU A 1117 17.82 -9.17 -17.90
N TYR A 1118 17.83 -10.30 -18.62
CA TYR A 1118 19.01 -11.14 -18.73
C TYR A 1118 20.13 -10.47 -19.54
N ASP A 1119 19.80 -9.83 -20.66
CA ASP A 1119 20.80 -9.12 -21.48
C ASP A 1119 21.31 -7.86 -20.76
N MET A 1120 20.46 -7.16 -19.99
CA MET A 1120 20.85 -6.02 -19.14
C MET A 1120 21.79 -6.41 -18.00
N GLN A 1121 21.77 -7.65 -17.52
CA GLN A 1121 22.71 -8.10 -16.50
C GLN A 1121 24.11 -8.39 -17.09
N LYS A 1122 24.20 -8.69 -18.38
CA LYS A 1122 25.46 -9.03 -19.06
C LYS A 1122 26.27 -7.80 -19.47
N ILE A 1123 25.60 -6.67 -19.62
CA ILE A 1123 26.16 -5.36 -19.99
C ILE A 1123 26.33 -4.56 -18.70
#